data_AF-A0A941TRH4-F1
#
_entry.id   AF-A0A941TRH4-F1
#
_cell.length_a   1.000
_cell.length_b   1.000
_cell.length_c   1.000
_cell.angle_alpha   90.00
_cell.angle_beta   90.00
_cell.angle_gamma   90.00
#
_symmetry.space_group_name_H-M   'P 1'
#
loop_
_entity.id
_entity.type
_entity.pdbx_description
1 polymer ?
#
loop_
_entity_poly.entity_id
_entity_poly.type
_entity_poly.pdbx_seq_one_letter_code
_entity_poly.pdbx_strand_id
1 'polypeptide(L)'
;MSTPAIPSHARVVVCGGGVIGTSVAYHLALLGWKDIVLLERDRLTSGTTWHAAGLMVTFGSTSETSTEMRKYTRDLYSRLEAETGQATGFSPIGFIEVAADKDRLEEYRRVAAFNRYCGVDVHEISPREIKAMFPLAQVDDIEAGFYVREDGRVNPVDVTMALGKGARMRGVQILEGVAATGVTQSRGRVTGVRTARGDIKADYVVNCTGMWARQFGALAGVNIPNQAAEHYYLITEPIKDLPPNMPVLEDPGAYGYYREEGGGIMVGLFEPTCAPWKVEGIPADVSFLELPPDWDRMTPFLEKAMARVPVTAEVGMKKFFCGPESFTPDLRPIVGEAPELKNYFVAAGLNSVGVLTGGGLGRVLAHWIIDGVPDVDVTGFNIDRTHTYQSNPEYRRERTVESLGMVYKTHYPNKSLTTARGVRKSPFHERLAAQGAYFKEVSGWESPDWYAGAGVTADPGPLSWGRESWFPRWQAEHRAARENVIVMDMSFMGKFLVQGRDAGHWLNQISANDVNGPAGIITYTQWLNAKGLLEADLTVTKLADDRFFVVVTDTMVRHAETWMKRNIPEQAHAFVTDVTSAYGQLNVQGPRSRELLQQLTSVDLSNEAFPFRSAREIDIGFARVLCVRITYLGELGYELYIPAEQAVHVYDRVVEAGRRFGLAHAGLKALGSLRMEKGYRDYGHDIDNTDEPYEVGLGFAVDLNKPDGFIGKEALMARKAGGPLKRRLVQVLLKDPAPLMFHAEVVHRDGVPVGYVRAASYGHTLGGAVGLAMVEPKVVVDAAYLQSGKWEVEVAGRRYPAEVSLRPMYDPTMARIKA
;
A
#
# COMPACT_ATOMS: atom_id res chain seq x y z
N MET A 1 38.51 23.31 -18.48
CA MET A 1 38.49 22.12 -17.59
C MET A 1 38.14 20.92 -18.45
N SER A 2 38.91 19.83 -18.40
CA SER A 2 38.59 18.62 -19.16
C SER A 2 37.26 18.05 -18.68
N THR A 3 36.38 17.69 -19.62
CA THR A 3 35.08 17.08 -19.30
C THR A 3 35.34 15.75 -18.57
N PRO A 4 34.80 15.51 -17.35
CA PRO A 4 35.15 14.33 -16.55
C PRO A 4 34.89 13.04 -17.32
N ALA A 5 35.87 12.15 -17.49
CA ALA A 5 35.67 10.90 -18.22
C ALA A 5 34.61 10.05 -17.50
N ILE A 6 33.68 9.44 -18.25
CA ILE A 6 32.73 8.48 -17.68
C ILE A 6 33.43 7.12 -17.48
N PRO A 7 33.14 6.37 -16.40
CA PRO A 7 33.72 5.04 -16.21
C PRO A 7 33.12 4.04 -17.21
N SER A 8 33.91 3.04 -17.62
CA SER A 8 33.43 1.97 -18.51
C SER A 8 32.51 0.96 -17.81
N HIS A 9 32.57 0.90 -16.48
CA HIS A 9 31.78 0.00 -15.64
C HIS A 9 31.47 0.65 -14.28
N ALA A 10 30.28 0.39 -13.76
CA ALA A 10 29.87 0.69 -12.39
C ALA A 10 29.05 -0.50 -11.87
N ARG A 11 29.16 -0.85 -10.58
CA ARG A 11 28.25 -1.83 -9.99
C ARG A 11 26.81 -1.32 -10.01
N VAL A 12 26.61 -0.07 -9.62
CA VAL A 12 25.29 0.57 -9.59
C VAL A 12 25.35 1.92 -10.30
N VAL A 13 24.42 2.14 -11.23
CA VAL A 13 24.16 3.46 -11.81
C VAL A 13 22.84 4.00 -11.27
N VAL A 14 22.91 5.08 -10.50
CA VAL A 14 21.74 5.83 -10.01
C VAL A 14 21.45 6.96 -10.99
N CYS A 15 20.26 6.99 -11.57
CA CYS A 15 19.84 8.00 -12.54
C CYS A 15 18.94 9.04 -11.84
N GLY A 16 19.39 10.30 -11.80
CA GLY A 16 18.70 11.42 -11.17
C GLY A 16 19.41 11.90 -9.89
N GLY A 17 19.74 13.18 -9.83
CA GLY A 17 20.49 13.86 -8.76
C GLY A 17 19.63 14.73 -7.84
N GLY A 18 18.36 14.39 -7.68
CA GLY A 18 17.52 14.93 -6.60
C GLY A 18 17.83 14.29 -5.24
N VAL A 19 17.12 14.71 -4.20
CA VAL A 19 17.31 14.23 -2.81
C VAL A 19 17.25 12.69 -2.70
N ILE A 20 16.39 12.03 -3.47
CA ILE A 20 16.26 10.56 -3.46
C ILE A 20 17.50 9.90 -4.07
N GLY A 21 17.97 10.35 -5.22
CA GLY A 21 19.12 9.75 -5.89
C GLY A 21 20.41 9.93 -5.11
N THR A 22 20.64 11.13 -4.54
CA THR A 22 21.80 11.35 -3.65
C THR A 22 21.68 10.54 -2.37
N SER A 23 20.47 10.38 -1.82
CA SER A 23 20.23 9.52 -0.66
C SER A 23 20.53 8.05 -0.95
N VAL A 24 20.03 7.48 -2.06
CA VAL A 24 20.33 6.09 -2.45
C VAL A 24 21.84 5.89 -2.62
N ALA A 25 22.51 6.78 -3.34
CA ALA A 25 23.96 6.68 -3.55
C ALA A 25 24.75 6.79 -2.24
N TYR A 26 24.34 7.70 -1.34
CA TYR A 26 24.91 7.83 0.00
C TYR A 26 24.77 6.53 0.80
N HIS A 27 23.58 5.94 0.86
CA HIS A 27 23.31 4.74 1.66
C HIS A 27 23.98 3.48 1.10
N LEU A 28 24.00 3.30 -0.22
CA LEU A 28 24.77 2.21 -0.86
C LEU A 28 26.25 2.28 -0.47
N ALA A 29 26.84 3.49 -0.55
CA ALA A 29 28.24 3.69 -0.19
C ALA A 29 28.49 3.57 1.32
N LEU A 30 27.54 4.00 2.16
CA LEU A 30 27.57 3.86 3.61
C LEU A 30 27.57 2.38 4.04
N LEU A 31 26.81 1.54 3.34
CA LEU A 31 26.78 0.08 3.53
C LEU A 31 27.97 -0.63 2.87
N GLY A 32 28.97 0.13 2.39
CA GLY A 32 30.26 -0.39 1.94
C GLY A 32 30.33 -0.77 0.46
N TRP A 33 29.25 -0.62 -0.31
CA TRP A 33 29.31 -0.85 -1.77
C TRP A 33 30.21 0.18 -2.46
N LYS A 34 30.91 -0.27 -3.50
CA LYS A 34 31.85 0.51 -4.31
C LYS A 34 31.39 0.52 -5.77
N ASP A 35 32.08 1.31 -6.59
CA ASP A 35 31.80 1.46 -8.02
C ASP A 35 30.37 1.97 -8.29
N ILE A 36 29.97 3.01 -7.54
CA ILE A 36 28.66 3.64 -7.67
C ILE A 36 28.80 4.92 -8.47
N VAL A 37 27.96 5.07 -9.50
CA VAL A 37 27.89 6.28 -10.33
C VAL A 37 26.49 6.87 -10.20
N LEU A 38 26.41 8.17 -9.89
CA LEU A 38 25.18 8.95 -10.02
C LEU A 38 25.27 9.78 -11.29
N LEU A 39 24.29 9.64 -12.17
CA LEU A 39 24.14 10.46 -13.38
C LEU A 39 23.04 11.49 -13.15
N GLU A 40 23.39 12.76 -13.30
CA GLU A 40 22.45 13.89 -13.27
C GLU A 40 22.51 14.61 -14.61
N ARG A 41 21.34 14.80 -15.22
CA ARG A 41 21.20 15.35 -16.56
C ARG A 41 21.73 16.78 -16.65
N ASP A 42 21.51 17.59 -15.62
CA ASP A 42 21.96 18.98 -15.55
C ASP A 42 22.75 19.22 -14.26
N ARG A 43 22.09 19.68 -13.19
CA ARG A 43 22.71 19.89 -11.88
C ARG A 43 21.96 19.14 -10.80
N LEU A 44 22.64 18.80 -9.71
CA LEU A 44 21.97 18.28 -8.53
C LEU A 44 20.81 19.22 -8.15
N THR A 45 19.70 18.65 -7.69
CA THR A 45 18.44 19.34 -7.33
C THR A 45 17.60 19.89 -8.49
N SER A 46 18.06 19.85 -9.74
CA SER A 46 17.43 20.53 -10.90
C SER A 46 16.00 20.09 -11.28
N GLY A 47 15.48 19.02 -10.67
CA GLY A 47 14.09 18.57 -10.78
C GLY A 47 13.15 19.28 -9.79
N THR A 48 12.33 18.52 -9.06
CA THR A 48 11.40 19.07 -8.05
C THR A 48 12.11 19.50 -6.75
N THR A 49 13.24 18.90 -6.41
CA THR A 49 13.89 19.07 -5.10
C THR A 49 14.19 20.53 -4.75
N TRP A 50 14.68 21.36 -5.67
CA TRP A 50 15.14 22.72 -5.35
C TRP A 50 14.02 23.66 -4.85
N HIS A 51 12.77 23.42 -5.25
CA HIS A 51 11.62 24.27 -4.90
C HIS A 51 10.68 23.63 -3.87
N ALA A 52 11.04 22.48 -3.30
CA ALA A 52 10.24 21.89 -2.24
C ALA A 52 10.15 22.85 -1.04
N ALA A 53 9.02 22.84 -0.34
CA ALA A 53 8.81 23.74 0.79
C ALA A 53 9.70 23.45 2.01
N GLY A 54 10.33 22.26 2.06
CA GLY A 54 11.32 21.92 3.08
C GLY A 54 10.74 21.56 4.45
N LEU A 55 9.50 21.07 4.51
CA LEU A 55 8.91 20.57 5.75
C LEU A 55 9.57 19.25 6.14
N MET A 56 9.93 19.12 7.42
CA MET A 56 10.43 17.89 8.02
C MET A 56 9.49 17.47 9.15
N VAL A 57 8.53 16.61 8.80
CA VAL A 57 7.43 16.19 9.65
C VAL A 57 7.45 14.67 9.82
N THR A 58 7.32 14.21 11.07
CA THR A 58 7.22 12.80 11.44
C THR A 58 5.78 12.37 11.75
N PHE A 59 4.92 13.31 12.15
CA PHE A 59 3.48 13.08 12.37
C PHE A 59 2.71 12.75 11.07
N GLY A 60 1.49 12.21 11.21
CA GLY A 60 0.53 12.11 10.10
C GLY A 60 0.44 10.74 9.40
N SER A 61 1.07 9.69 9.95
CA SER A 61 1.12 8.36 9.31
C SER A 61 0.55 7.26 10.21
N THR A 62 -0.29 6.37 9.67
CA THR A 62 -0.73 5.12 10.34
C THR A 62 0.08 3.88 9.88
N SER A 63 1.21 4.09 9.21
CA SER A 63 2.14 3.04 8.78
C SER A 63 3.45 3.12 9.56
N GLU A 64 3.85 2.01 10.17
CA GLU A 64 5.11 1.88 10.90
C GLU A 64 6.30 2.18 9.98
N THR A 65 6.35 1.57 8.79
CA THR A 65 7.41 1.84 7.80
C THR A 65 7.52 3.33 7.45
N SER A 66 6.39 3.99 7.18
CA SER A 66 6.38 5.43 6.85
C SER A 66 6.86 6.28 8.02
N THR A 67 6.40 5.99 9.25
CA THR A 67 6.81 6.72 10.45
C THR A 67 8.30 6.53 10.74
N GLU A 68 8.83 5.31 10.64
CA GLU A 68 10.26 5.04 10.83
C GLU A 68 11.13 5.67 9.73
N MET A 69 10.69 5.69 8.47
CA MET A 69 11.39 6.40 7.41
C MET A 69 11.50 7.90 7.69
N ARG A 70 10.43 8.53 8.21
CA ARG A 70 10.43 9.96 8.55
C ARG A 70 11.34 10.25 9.73
N LYS A 71 11.26 9.45 10.80
CA LYS A 71 12.16 9.54 11.98
C LYS A 71 13.62 9.39 11.57
N TYR A 72 13.94 8.36 10.80
CA TYR A 72 15.29 8.15 10.28
C TYR A 72 15.77 9.34 9.44
N THR A 73 14.90 9.89 8.60
CA THR A 73 15.22 11.05 7.75
C THR A 73 15.57 12.27 8.59
N ARG A 74 14.73 12.63 9.56
CA ARG A 74 14.99 13.73 10.50
C ARG A 74 16.32 13.55 11.24
N ASP A 75 16.54 12.34 11.77
CA ASP A 75 17.75 12.02 12.54
C ASP A 75 19.01 11.98 11.66
N LEU A 76 18.89 11.61 10.39
CA LEU A 76 19.98 11.69 9.43
C LEU A 76 20.32 13.16 9.14
N TYR A 77 19.30 13.98 8.86
CA TYR A 77 19.47 15.38 8.47
C TYR A 77 20.07 16.23 9.59
N SER A 78 19.83 15.89 10.86
CA SER A 78 20.45 16.55 12.01
C SER A 78 21.94 16.22 12.18
N ARG A 79 22.42 15.09 11.67
CA ARG A 79 23.82 14.62 11.85
C ARG A 79 24.71 14.80 10.62
N LEU A 80 24.12 14.98 9.42
CA LEU A 80 24.85 15.10 8.17
C LEU A 80 25.86 16.25 8.14
N GLU A 81 25.57 17.37 8.81
CA GLU A 81 26.51 18.49 8.87
C GLU A 81 27.77 18.13 9.63
N ALA A 82 27.65 17.47 10.78
CA ALA A 82 28.81 17.00 11.55
C ALA A 82 29.65 15.99 10.75
N GLU A 83 28.99 15.18 9.92
CA GLU A 83 29.64 14.19 9.08
C GLU A 83 30.36 14.82 7.88
N THR A 84 29.71 15.76 7.20
CA THR A 84 30.12 16.23 5.87
C THR A 84 30.70 17.64 5.87
N GLY A 85 30.50 18.41 6.94
CA GLY A 85 30.79 19.84 6.99
C GLY A 85 29.92 20.68 6.03
N GLN A 86 28.80 20.14 5.55
CA GLN A 86 27.80 20.84 4.74
C GLN A 86 26.50 20.90 5.56
N ALA A 87 26.05 22.11 5.87
CA ALA A 87 24.77 22.31 6.55
C ALA A 87 23.62 21.70 5.74
N THR A 88 22.61 21.19 6.44
CA THR A 88 21.35 20.70 5.82
C THR A 88 20.24 21.75 5.86
N GLY A 89 20.43 22.81 6.64
CA GLY A 89 19.37 23.78 6.95
C GLY A 89 18.29 23.21 7.87
N PHE A 90 18.48 22.02 8.47
CA PHE A 90 17.53 21.45 9.41
C PHE A 90 17.42 22.30 10.68
N SER A 91 16.20 22.64 11.06
CA SER A 91 15.87 23.41 12.26
C SER A 91 14.64 22.79 12.94
N PRO A 92 14.79 22.20 14.15
CA PRO A 92 13.69 21.60 14.90
C PRO A 92 12.89 22.69 15.64
N ILE A 93 12.15 23.49 14.88
CA ILE A 93 11.33 24.61 15.36
C ILE A 93 9.92 24.19 15.78
N GLY A 94 9.61 22.90 15.69
CA GLY A 94 8.32 22.32 15.97
C GLY A 94 7.38 22.29 14.77
N PHE A 95 6.36 21.46 14.88
CA PHE A 95 5.29 21.29 13.90
C PHE A 95 3.94 21.22 14.61
N ILE A 96 2.92 21.91 14.09
CA ILE A 96 1.54 21.90 14.58
C ILE A 96 0.61 21.54 13.42
N GLU A 97 -0.06 20.40 13.52
CA GLU A 97 -1.15 20.02 12.63
C GLU A 97 -2.49 20.32 13.32
N VAL A 98 -3.38 21.10 12.70
CA VAL A 98 -4.65 21.49 13.32
C VAL A 98 -5.86 20.69 12.80
N ALA A 99 -6.80 20.44 13.70
CA ALA A 99 -8.12 19.91 13.37
C ALA A 99 -9.17 21.01 13.54
N ALA A 100 -9.80 21.43 12.44
CA ALA A 100 -10.88 22.42 12.43
C ALA A 100 -12.29 21.79 12.49
N ASP A 101 -12.38 20.46 12.46
CA ASP A 101 -13.65 19.73 12.54
C ASP A 101 -13.50 18.43 13.34
N LYS A 102 -14.65 17.85 13.73
CA LYS A 102 -14.72 16.69 14.60
C LYS A 102 -14.19 15.40 13.97
N ASP A 103 -14.37 15.22 12.67
CA ASP A 103 -13.91 14.01 11.99
C ASP A 103 -12.40 14.05 11.79
N ARG A 104 -11.84 15.23 11.52
CA ARG A 104 -10.39 15.46 11.52
C ARG A 104 -9.79 15.27 12.91
N LEU A 105 -10.47 15.75 13.95
CA LEU A 105 -10.03 15.53 15.33
C LEU A 105 -10.01 14.04 15.68
N GLU A 106 -11.01 13.27 15.26
CA GLU A 106 -11.01 11.81 15.44
C GLU A 106 -9.84 11.15 14.69
N GLU A 107 -9.61 11.51 13.43
CA GLU A 107 -8.47 11.03 12.63
C GLU A 107 -7.15 11.27 13.38
N TYR A 108 -6.89 12.51 13.80
CA TYR A 108 -5.62 12.85 14.42
C TYR A 108 -5.43 12.28 15.81
N ARG A 109 -6.49 12.01 16.57
CA ARG A 109 -6.37 11.23 17.80
C ARG A 109 -5.96 9.78 17.54
N ARG A 110 -6.46 9.16 16.45
CA ARG A 110 -6.04 7.81 16.03
C ARG A 110 -4.59 7.82 15.57
N VAL A 111 -4.21 8.78 14.71
CA VAL A 111 -2.83 8.95 14.25
C VAL A 111 -1.88 9.20 15.42
N ALA A 112 -2.22 10.11 16.35
CA ALA A 112 -1.39 10.44 17.50
C ALA A 112 -1.16 9.24 18.43
N ALA A 113 -2.18 8.41 18.68
CA ALA A 113 -2.02 7.19 19.47
C ALA A 113 -0.99 6.23 18.82
N PHE A 114 -1.12 5.99 17.52
CA PHE A 114 -0.18 5.16 16.77
C PHE A 114 1.23 5.76 16.70
N ASN A 115 1.34 7.07 16.47
CA ASN A 115 2.64 7.75 16.34
C ASN A 115 3.40 7.76 17.67
N ARG A 116 2.70 7.93 18.80
CA ARG A 116 3.28 7.75 20.14
C ARG A 116 3.77 6.32 20.37
N TYR A 117 3.02 5.32 19.90
CA TYR A 117 3.46 3.92 19.94
C TYR A 117 4.75 3.72 19.14
N CYS A 118 4.87 4.34 17.96
CA CYS A 118 6.10 4.35 17.15
C CYS A 118 7.19 5.29 17.70
N GLY A 119 7.00 5.94 18.86
CA GLY A 119 8.01 6.77 19.52
C GLY A 119 8.14 8.20 18.99
N VAL A 120 7.08 8.75 18.38
CA VAL A 120 6.97 10.20 18.09
C VAL A 120 6.29 10.89 19.28
N ASP A 121 6.93 11.92 19.83
CA ASP A 121 6.40 12.67 20.99
C ASP A 121 5.33 13.70 20.55
N VAL A 122 4.10 13.21 20.34
CA VAL A 122 2.95 14.02 19.89
C VAL A 122 2.13 14.52 21.07
N HIS A 123 1.88 15.82 21.13
CA HIS A 123 1.05 16.48 22.15
C HIS A 123 -0.23 17.05 21.53
N GLU A 124 -1.40 16.68 22.06
CA GLU A 124 -2.65 17.38 21.71
C GLU A 124 -2.69 18.70 22.49
N ILE A 125 -2.80 19.82 21.79
CA ILE A 125 -2.75 21.18 22.34
C ILE A 125 -4.03 21.95 22.01
N SER A 126 -4.39 22.87 22.91
CA SER A 126 -5.57 23.72 22.77
C SER A 126 -5.37 24.86 21.76
N PRO A 127 -6.46 25.44 21.21
CA PRO A 127 -6.39 26.66 20.39
C PRO A 127 -5.60 27.80 21.03
N ARG A 128 -5.70 27.96 22.36
CA ARG A 128 -4.95 28.96 23.11
C ARG A 128 -3.44 28.71 23.06
N GLU A 129 -3.01 27.46 23.17
CA GLU A 129 -1.59 27.08 23.07
C GLU A 129 -1.09 27.26 21.64
N ILE A 130 -1.88 26.90 20.62
CA ILE A 130 -1.57 27.18 19.21
C ILE A 130 -1.34 28.68 19.01
N LYS A 131 -2.26 29.54 19.49
CA LYS A 131 -2.14 31.00 19.39
C LYS A 131 -0.90 31.55 20.11
N ALA A 132 -0.50 30.94 21.22
CA ALA A 132 0.71 31.34 21.93
C ALA A 132 1.99 30.99 21.15
N MET A 133 1.99 29.85 20.45
CA MET A 133 3.14 29.36 19.67
C MET A 133 3.21 29.95 18.26
N PHE A 134 2.06 30.24 17.66
CA PHE A 134 1.90 30.85 16.34
C PHE A 134 0.94 32.06 16.42
N PRO A 135 1.41 33.23 16.92
CA PRO A 135 0.55 34.39 17.22
C PRO A 135 -0.22 34.95 16.02
N LEU A 136 0.27 34.73 14.81
CA LEU A 136 -0.35 35.22 13.58
C LEU A 136 -1.57 34.41 13.13
N ALA A 137 -1.75 33.19 13.66
CA ALA A 137 -2.85 32.32 13.25
C ALA A 137 -4.17 32.75 13.89
N GLN A 138 -5.27 32.66 13.14
CA GLN A 138 -6.61 32.60 13.72
C GLN A 138 -6.86 31.18 14.20
N VAL A 139 -7.52 31.04 15.34
CA VAL A 139 -7.72 29.73 15.99
C VAL A 139 -9.14 29.53 16.53
N ASP A 140 -10.05 30.47 16.29
CA ASP A 140 -11.38 30.49 16.90
C ASP A 140 -12.27 29.32 16.46
N ASP A 141 -11.98 28.76 15.27
CA ASP A 141 -12.65 27.61 14.65
C ASP A 141 -11.86 26.29 14.82
N ILE A 142 -10.73 26.30 15.55
CA ILE A 142 -9.92 25.10 15.76
C ILE A 142 -10.42 24.31 16.96
N GLU A 143 -10.58 23.00 16.79
CA GLU A 143 -10.96 22.09 17.87
C GLU A 143 -9.73 21.70 18.71
N ALA A 144 -8.62 21.35 18.06
CA ALA A 144 -7.33 21.06 18.69
C ALA A 144 -6.16 21.13 17.69
N GLY A 145 -4.93 21.15 18.19
CA GLY A 145 -3.71 20.96 17.42
C GLY A 145 -2.89 19.77 17.90
N PHE A 146 -2.05 19.22 17.04
CA PHE A 146 -1.14 18.12 17.34
C PHE A 146 0.29 18.59 17.12
N TYR A 147 1.01 18.76 18.23
CA TYR A 147 2.33 19.36 18.26
C TYR A 147 3.43 18.31 18.40
N VAL A 148 4.45 18.40 17.53
CA VAL A 148 5.69 17.63 17.63
C VAL A 148 6.87 18.59 17.69
N ARG A 149 7.58 18.61 18.81
CA ARG A 149 8.68 19.55 19.06
C ARG A 149 9.90 19.34 18.18
N GLU A 150 10.21 18.08 17.88
CA GLU A 150 11.43 17.68 17.19
C GLU A 150 11.36 17.89 15.67
N ASP A 151 10.17 18.13 15.15
CA ASP A 151 9.91 18.40 13.74
C ASP A 151 10.22 19.86 13.39
N GLY A 152 10.12 20.23 12.12
CA GLY A 152 10.30 21.61 11.69
C GLY A 152 10.58 21.73 10.20
N ARG A 153 11.68 22.39 9.86
CA ARG A 153 12.07 22.66 8.46
C ARG A 153 13.49 22.24 8.15
N VAL A 154 13.76 22.04 6.87
CA VAL A 154 15.07 21.78 6.28
C VAL A 154 15.20 22.58 4.99
N ASN A 155 16.41 22.83 4.50
CA ASN A 155 16.60 23.35 3.15
C ASN A 155 16.82 22.17 2.17
N PRO A 156 15.91 21.93 1.21
CA PRO A 156 15.99 20.79 0.30
C PRO A 156 17.24 20.77 -0.58
N VAL A 157 17.76 21.94 -0.95
CA VAL A 157 19.00 22.05 -1.72
C VAL A 157 20.18 21.64 -0.86
N ASP A 158 20.29 22.23 0.34
CA ASP A 158 21.41 22.01 1.25
C ASP A 158 21.50 20.54 1.69
N VAL A 159 20.37 19.91 2.04
CA VAL A 159 20.37 18.49 2.42
C VAL A 159 20.76 17.58 1.26
N THR A 160 20.35 17.91 0.03
CA THR A 160 20.75 17.14 -1.16
C THR A 160 22.24 17.27 -1.42
N MET A 161 22.80 18.48 -1.23
CA MET A 161 24.24 18.73 -1.33
C MET A 161 25.03 18.01 -0.23
N ALA A 162 24.52 17.99 1.01
CA ALA A 162 25.13 17.26 2.12
C ALA A 162 25.17 15.75 1.83
N LEU A 163 24.06 15.16 1.39
CA LEU A 163 24.01 13.75 0.96
C LEU A 163 24.99 13.48 -0.19
N GLY A 164 24.99 14.33 -1.22
CA GLY A 164 25.92 14.20 -2.35
C GLY A 164 27.40 14.30 -1.93
N LYS A 165 27.72 15.19 -0.98
CA LYS A 165 29.07 15.31 -0.41
C LYS A 165 29.44 14.06 0.40
N GLY A 166 28.54 13.58 1.26
CA GLY A 166 28.74 12.34 2.02
C GLY A 166 28.93 11.12 1.13
N ALA A 167 28.22 11.05 0.00
CA ALA A 167 28.41 10.02 -1.03
C ALA A 167 29.80 10.12 -1.69
N ARG A 168 30.22 11.32 -2.12
CA ARG A 168 31.55 11.56 -2.70
C ARG A 168 32.68 11.21 -1.74
N MET A 169 32.56 11.57 -0.47
CA MET A 169 33.52 11.22 0.60
C MET A 169 33.72 9.70 0.73
N ARG A 170 32.74 8.89 0.29
CA ARG A 170 32.80 7.41 0.33
C ARG A 170 33.16 6.78 -1.02
N GLY A 171 33.47 7.59 -2.03
CA GLY A 171 33.94 7.15 -3.34
C GLY A 171 32.87 7.08 -4.44
N VAL A 172 31.66 7.59 -4.22
CA VAL A 172 30.65 7.69 -5.28
C VAL A 172 31.08 8.73 -6.32
N GLN A 173 30.99 8.36 -7.61
CA GLN A 173 31.19 9.31 -8.72
C GLN A 173 29.85 9.97 -9.07
N ILE A 174 29.75 11.28 -8.83
CA ILE A 174 28.56 12.07 -9.21
C ILE A 174 28.90 12.87 -10.46
N LEU A 175 28.22 12.58 -11.57
CA LEU A 175 28.42 13.16 -12.88
C LEU A 175 27.22 14.02 -13.28
N GLU A 176 27.33 15.32 -13.05
CA GLU A 176 26.40 16.35 -13.50
C GLU A 176 26.62 16.68 -15.00
N GLY A 177 25.58 17.15 -15.69
CA GLY A 177 25.59 17.39 -17.14
C GLY A 177 25.65 16.12 -17.99
N VAL A 178 25.32 14.95 -17.41
CA VAL A 178 25.35 13.65 -18.10
C VAL A 178 23.98 12.98 -18.00
N ALA A 179 23.19 13.12 -19.05
CA ALA A 179 21.88 12.48 -19.15
C ALA A 179 22.01 10.96 -19.34
N ALA A 180 21.26 10.20 -18.55
CA ALA A 180 20.93 8.81 -18.89
C ALA A 180 19.85 8.83 -19.99
N THR A 181 20.17 8.28 -21.16
CA THR A 181 19.30 8.30 -22.36
C THR A 181 18.70 6.95 -22.71
N GLY A 182 19.04 5.90 -21.95
CA GLY A 182 18.46 4.58 -22.08
C GLY A 182 19.14 3.54 -21.20
N VAL A 183 18.60 2.34 -21.18
CA VAL A 183 19.11 1.20 -20.41
C VAL A 183 19.47 0.10 -21.40
N THR A 184 20.64 -0.52 -21.24
CA THR A 184 20.99 -1.73 -21.99
C THR A 184 20.63 -2.95 -21.18
N GLN A 185 20.12 -3.98 -21.84
CA GLN A 185 19.65 -5.20 -21.19
C GLN A 185 19.94 -6.44 -22.03
N SER A 186 20.07 -7.58 -21.35
CA SER A 186 20.23 -8.89 -21.98
C SER A 186 19.55 -9.96 -21.13
N ARG A 187 18.78 -10.84 -21.78
CA ARG A 187 18.04 -11.94 -21.12
C ARG A 187 17.21 -11.48 -19.91
N GLY A 188 16.44 -10.40 -20.06
CA GLY A 188 15.55 -9.89 -19.00
C GLY A 188 16.26 -9.27 -17.80
N ARG A 189 17.53 -8.87 -17.94
CA ARG A 189 18.32 -8.22 -16.88
C ARG A 189 19.08 -7.00 -17.42
N VAL A 190 19.24 -5.99 -16.56
CA VAL A 190 20.11 -4.83 -16.80
C VAL A 190 21.54 -5.25 -17.15
N THR A 191 22.17 -4.50 -18.06
CA THR A 191 23.60 -4.61 -18.40
C THR A 191 24.33 -3.27 -18.45
N GLY A 192 23.62 -2.14 -18.31
CA GLY A 192 24.22 -0.82 -18.37
C GLY A 192 23.25 0.33 -18.67
N VAL A 193 23.81 1.53 -18.78
CA VAL A 193 23.11 2.79 -19.07
C VAL A 193 23.76 3.47 -20.26
N ARG A 194 22.94 3.98 -21.17
CA ARG A 194 23.37 4.77 -22.32
C ARG A 194 23.47 6.25 -21.97
N THR A 195 24.49 6.93 -22.49
CA THR A 195 24.64 8.38 -22.38
C THR A 195 25.20 8.94 -23.69
N ALA A 196 25.08 10.25 -23.91
CA ALA A 196 25.72 10.92 -25.05
C ALA A 196 27.27 10.88 -25.00
N ARG A 197 27.85 10.49 -23.86
CA ARG A 197 29.30 10.43 -23.63
C ARG A 197 29.86 9.01 -23.69
N GLY A 198 29.04 8.04 -24.08
CA GLY A 198 29.33 6.61 -24.09
C GLY A 198 28.47 5.84 -23.09
N ASP A 199 28.51 4.51 -23.19
CA ASP A 199 27.74 3.63 -22.32
C ASP A 199 28.54 3.25 -21.07
N ILE A 200 27.86 3.14 -19.94
CA ILE A 200 28.42 2.61 -18.68
C ILE A 200 27.84 1.21 -18.48
N LYS A 201 28.67 0.17 -18.47
CA LYS A 201 28.21 -1.18 -18.08
C LYS A 201 27.80 -1.18 -16.61
N ALA A 202 26.69 -1.82 -16.29
CA ALA A 202 26.18 -1.83 -14.92
C ALA A 202 25.49 -3.13 -14.53
N ASP A 203 25.70 -3.55 -13.28
CA ASP A 203 25.01 -4.70 -12.69
C ASP A 203 23.60 -4.33 -12.22
N TYR A 204 23.43 -3.08 -11.74
CA TYR A 204 22.16 -2.51 -11.27
C TYR A 204 21.94 -1.10 -11.82
N VAL A 205 20.68 -0.77 -12.07
CA VAL A 205 20.25 0.59 -12.41
C VAL A 205 19.15 1.01 -11.44
N VAL A 206 19.25 2.24 -10.90
CA VAL A 206 18.22 2.80 -10.02
C VAL A 206 17.64 4.08 -10.64
N ASN A 207 16.38 4.02 -11.04
CA ASN A 207 15.63 5.16 -11.57
C ASN A 207 15.11 6.06 -10.43
N CYS A 208 15.83 7.15 -10.18
CA CYS A 208 15.46 8.23 -9.27
C CYS A 208 15.15 9.53 -10.04
N THR A 209 14.65 9.43 -11.28
CA THR A 209 14.50 10.57 -12.20
C THR A 209 13.25 11.42 -11.96
N GLY A 210 12.64 11.34 -10.77
CA GLY A 210 11.51 12.19 -10.37
C GLY A 210 10.33 12.13 -11.34
N MET A 211 9.89 13.30 -11.83
CA MET A 211 8.79 13.39 -12.80
C MET A 211 9.11 12.77 -14.17
N TRP A 212 10.38 12.54 -14.51
CA TRP A 212 10.79 11.84 -15.73
C TRP A 212 10.78 10.31 -15.58
N ALA A 213 10.51 9.77 -14.39
CA ALA A 213 10.63 8.34 -14.12
C ALA A 213 9.82 7.47 -15.08
N ARG A 214 8.57 7.83 -15.38
CA ARG A 214 7.75 7.17 -16.40
C ARG A 214 8.44 7.11 -17.77
N GLN A 215 8.93 8.24 -18.27
CA GLN A 215 9.56 8.32 -19.59
C GLN A 215 10.87 7.52 -19.64
N PHE A 216 11.69 7.60 -18.60
CA PHE A 216 12.92 6.83 -18.52
C PHE A 216 12.67 5.33 -18.37
N GLY A 217 11.69 4.93 -17.55
CA GLY A 217 11.26 3.54 -17.38
C GLY A 217 10.73 2.93 -18.68
N ALA A 218 9.95 3.69 -19.46
CA ALA A 218 9.42 3.24 -20.75
C ALA A 218 10.53 2.86 -21.75
N LEU A 219 11.70 3.51 -21.70
CA LEU A 219 12.86 3.15 -22.53
C LEU A 219 13.44 1.77 -22.19
N ALA A 220 13.15 1.25 -21.00
CA ALA A 220 13.52 -0.08 -20.53
C ALA A 220 12.33 -1.07 -20.51
N GLY A 221 11.15 -0.65 -20.97
CA GLY A 221 9.92 -1.45 -20.89
C GLY A 221 9.33 -1.56 -19.47
N VAL A 222 9.73 -0.71 -18.53
CA VAL A 222 9.28 -0.73 -17.14
C VAL A 222 8.07 0.19 -16.94
N ASN A 223 7.02 -0.32 -16.30
CA ASN A 223 5.79 0.43 -16.02
C ASN A 223 5.89 1.26 -14.73
N ILE A 224 5.81 2.59 -14.84
CA ILE A 224 5.84 3.54 -13.71
C ILE A 224 4.74 4.57 -13.92
N PRO A 225 3.54 4.41 -13.33
CA PRO A 225 2.39 5.27 -13.63
C PRO A 225 2.39 6.61 -12.88
N ASN A 226 3.53 7.30 -12.77
CA ASN A 226 3.56 8.65 -12.18
C ASN A 226 3.22 9.75 -13.20
N GLN A 227 2.69 10.86 -12.69
CA GLN A 227 2.26 12.01 -13.47
C GLN A 227 2.68 13.31 -12.78
N ALA A 228 3.26 14.25 -13.52
CA ALA A 228 3.51 15.58 -12.98
C ALA A 228 2.21 16.37 -12.82
N ALA A 229 2.06 17.13 -11.74
CA ALA A 229 0.98 18.07 -11.50
C ALA A 229 1.55 19.38 -10.98
N GLU A 230 0.81 20.47 -11.19
CA GLU A 230 1.15 21.77 -10.62
C GLU A 230 1.00 21.76 -9.10
N HIS A 231 1.96 22.36 -8.39
CA HIS A 231 1.95 22.58 -6.95
C HIS A 231 2.36 24.02 -6.62
N TYR A 232 1.78 24.59 -5.57
CA TYR A 232 1.81 26.04 -5.32
C TYR A 232 2.30 26.41 -3.92
N TYR A 233 3.02 27.52 -3.85
CA TYR A 233 3.20 28.27 -2.62
C TYR A 233 3.36 29.77 -2.89
N LEU A 234 2.97 30.58 -1.90
CA LEU A 234 3.13 32.03 -1.88
C LEU A 234 4.19 32.40 -0.84
N ILE A 235 5.02 33.40 -1.14
CA ILE A 235 5.97 34.01 -0.20
C ILE A 235 5.60 35.49 -0.07
N THR A 236 5.39 35.96 1.17
CA THR A 236 5.12 37.37 1.45
C THR A 236 6.40 38.22 1.46
N GLU A 237 6.24 39.53 1.43
CA GLU A 237 7.28 40.47 1.86
C GLU A 237 7.58 40.31 3.37
N PRO A 238 8.72 40.83 3.86
CA PRO A 238 9.07 40.75 5.28
C PRO A 238 8.02 41.37 6.19
N ILE A 239 7.68 40.68 7.27
CA ILE A 239 6.75 41.11 8.31
C ILE A 239 7.56 41.65 9.49
N LYS A 240 7.22 42.85 9.95
CA LYS A 240 7.91 43.49 11.07
C LYS A 240 7.76 42.64 12.35
N ASP A 241 8.86 42.45 13.08
CA ASP A 241 8.91 41.74 14.37
C ASP A 241 8.41 40.27 14.29
N LEU A 242 8.52 39.64 13.12
CA LEU A 242 8.17 38.24 12.91
C LEU A 242 9.08 37.31 13.73
N PRO A 243 8.54 36.42 14.59
CA PRO A 243 9.37 35.50 15.35
C PRO A 243 10.03 34.46 14.41
N PRO A 244 11.36 34.30 14.44
CA PRO A 244 12.08 33.48 13.47
C PRO A 244 11.92 31.96 13.67
N ASN A 245 11.46 31.55 14.85
CA ASN A 245 11.37 30.14 15.27
C ASN A 245 9.92 29.72 15.57
N MET A 246 8.93 30.33 14.89
CA MET A 246 7.57 29.79 14.97
C MET A 246 7.54 28.36 14.42
N PRO A 247 6.79 27.44 15.04
CA PRO A 247 6.56 26.12 14.46
C PRO A 247 6.00 26.21 13.05
N VAL A 248 6.23 25.16 12.26
CA VAL A 248 5.46 24.95 11.04
C VAL A 248 4.01 24.71 11.46
N LEU A 249 3.06 25.40 10.83
CA LEU A 249 1.63 25.22 11.06
C LEU A 249 1.01 24.59 9.82
N GLU A 250 0.13 23.61 9.98
CA GLU A 250 -0.58 22.96 8.89
C GLU A 250 -2.07 22.87 9.21
N ASP A 251 -2.90 23.37 8.30
CA ASP A 251 -4.36 23.32 8.36
C ASP A 251 -4.93 22.75 7.06
N PRO A 252 -5.14 21.43 6.98
CA PRO A 252 -5.77 20.79 5.84
C PRO A 252 -7.19 21.30 5.58
N GLY A 253 -7.90 21.75 6.62
CA GLY A 253 -9.24 22.32 6.52
C GLY A 253 -9.26 23.64 5.74
N ALA A 254 -8.17 24.41 5.80
CA ALA A 254 -7.94 25.64 5.02
C ALA A 254 -7.07 25.42 3.76
N TYR A 255 -6.69 24.18 3.48
CA TYR A 255 -5.81 23.76 2.39
C TYR A 255 -4.36 24.21 2.52
N GLY A 256 -3.93 24.71 3.69
CA GLY A 256 -2.71 25.50 3.81
C GLY A 256 -1.68 24.96 4.80
N TYR A 257 -0.40 25.15 4.48
CA TYR A 257 0.71 25.02 5.42
C TYR A 257 1.57 26.28 5.44
N TYR A 258 2.11 26.62 6.62
CA TYR A 258 2.69 27.92 6.92
C TYR A 258 4.01 27.77 7.65
N ARG A 259 5.00 28.56 7.24
CA ARG A 259 6.25 28.72 7.98
C ARG A 259 6.90 30.06 7.69
N GLU A 260 7.79 30.48 8.57
CA GLU A 260 8.67 31.62 8.31
C GLU A 260 9.54 31.34 7.06
N GLU A 261 9.71 32.35 6.21
CA GLU A 261 10.60 32.34 5.04
C GLU A 261 11.11 33.75 4.76
N GLY A 262 12.42 33.98 4.93
CA GLY A 262 13.08 35.22 4.54
C GLY A 262 12.57 36.48 5.25
N GLY A 263 12.12 36.34 6.50
CA GLY A 263 11.48 37.40 7.29
C GLY A 263 9.99 37.58 7.02
N GLY A 264 9.41 36.83 6.09
CA GLY A 264 7.98 36.78 5.80
C GLY A 264 7.39 35.39 6.10
N ILE A 265 6.22 35.11 5.52
CA ILE A 265 5.56 33.80 5.62
C ILE A 265 5.51 33.14 4.24
N MET A 266 5.83 31.86 4.20
CA MET A 266 5.48 30.97 3.11
C MET A 266 4.10 30.35 3.39
N VAL A 267 3.17 30.45 2.44
CA VAL A 267 1.85 29.80 2.43
C VAL A 267 1.84 28.78 1.31
N GLY A 268 1.97 27.50 1.61
CA GLY A 268 1.83 26.43 0.62
C GLY A 268 0.44 25.80 0.64
N LEU A 269 0.05 25.17 -0.45
CA LEU A 269 -1.35 24.81 -0.72
C LEU A 269 -1.48 23.38 -1.27
N PHE A 270 -2.49 22.64 -0.83
CA PHE A 270 -3.00 21.46 -1.56
C PHE A 270 -4.49 21.62 -1.83
N GLU A 271 -4.82 22.04 -3.05
CA GLU A 271 -6.18 22.28 -3.50
C GLU A 271 -6.91 20.97 -3.86
N PRO A 272 -8.25 20.90 -3.70
CA PRO A 272 -9.02 19.70 -4.00
C PRO A 272 -9.10 19.35 -5.50
N THR A 273 -8.63 20.23 -6.40
CA THR A 273 -8.67 20.03 -7.85
C THR A 273 -7.40 20.60 -8.48
N CYS A 274 -6.43 19.72 -8.73
CA CYS A 274 -5.17 20.10 -9.33
C CYS A 274 -5.17 20.07 -10.86
N ALA A 275 -4.08 20.56 -11.45
CA ALA A 275 -3.83 20.51 -12.89
C ALA A 275 -2.69 19.52 -13.20
N PRO A 276 -2.98 18.39 -13.87
CA PRO A 276 -1.95 17.50 -14.41
C PRO A 276 -1.14 18.22 -15.50
N TRP A 277 0.18 18.24 -15.34
CA TRP A 277 1.08 18.96 -16.23
C TRP A 277 1.71 18.02 -17.27
N LYS A 278 1.65 18.42 -18.55
CA LYS A 278 2.34 17.73 -19.66
C LYS A 278 2.11 16.21 -19.69
N VAL A 279 0.85 15.79 -19.66
CA VAL A 279 0.43 14.36 -19.69
C VAL A 279 1.08 13.55 -20.83
N GLU A 280 1.29 14.17 -21.99
CA GLU A 280 1.93 13.53 -23.15
C GLU A 280 3.42 13.23 -22.92
N GLY A 281 4.11 14.08 -22.16
CA GLY A 281 5.54 13.93 -21.89
C GLY A 281 6.17 15.21 -21.34
N ILE A 282 7.00 15.03 -20.32
CA ILE A 282 7.84 16.08 -19.74
C ILE A 282 9.01 16.34 -20.70
N PRO A 283 9.32 17.61 -21.04
CA PRO A 283 10.46 17.96 -21.88
C PRO A 283 11.79 17.46 -21.29
N ALA A 284 12.70 17.02 -22.14
CA ALA A 284 13.96 16.39 -21.72
C ALA A 284 15.10 17.38 -21.45
N ASP A 285 14.93 18.67 -21.77
CA ASP A 285 15.97 19.71 -21.80
C ASP A 285 15.67 20.89 -20.84
N VAL A 286 14.70 20.73 -19.94
CA VAL A 286 14.28 21.76 -18.98
C VAL A 286 14.76 21.47 -17.57
N SER A 287 15.17 22.48 -16.81
CA SER A 287 15.68 22.37 -15.43
C SER A 287 15.19 23.55 -14.61
N PHE A 288 15.16 23.41 -13.28
CA PHE A 288 14.76 24.48 -12.36
C PHE A 288 13.40 25.11 -12.74
N LEU A 289 12.44 24.23 -13.08
CA LEU A 289 11.17 24.65 -13.66
C LEU A 289 10.33 25.47 -12.68
N GLU A 290 9.84 26.59 -13.21
CA GLU A 290 8.81 27.43 -12.63
C GLU A 290 7.74 27.63 -13.71
N LEU A 291 6.50 27.32 -13.37
CA LEU A 291 5.35 27.43 -14.26
C LEU A 291 4.65 28.77 -14.00
N PRO A 292 3.99 29.35 -15.01
CA PRO A 292 3.10 30.48 -14.78
C PRO A 292 1.97 30.07 -13.81
N PRO A 293 1.79 30.77 -12.69
CA PRO A 293 0.73 30.42 -11.75
C PRO A 293 -0.68 30.62 -12.34
N ASP A 294 -1.59 29.68 -12.08
CA ASP A 294 -3.01 29.79 -12.41
C ASP A 294 -3.77 30.56 -11.33
N TRP A 295 -3.82 31.89 -11.48
CA TRP A 295 -4.48 32.77 -10.53
C TRP A 295 -5.98 32.49 -10.39
N ASP A 296 -6.68 32.28 -11.50
CA ASP A 296 -8.13 32.13 -11.48
C ASP A 296 -8.55 30.86 -10.73
N ARG A 297 -7.82 29.76 -10.93
CA ARG A 297 -8.06 28.50 -10.21
C ARG A 297 -7.65 28.57 -8.76
N MET A 298 -6.52 29.21 -8.46
CA MET A 298 -5.92 29.14 -7.13
C MET A 298 -6.42 30.21 -6.16
N THR A 299 -6.91 31.36 -6.63
CA THR A 299 -7.34 32.48 -5.77
C THR A 299 -8.32 32.05 -4.66
N PRO A 300 -9.40 31.27 -4.93
CA PRO A 300 -10.33 30.89 -3.87
C PRO A 300 -9.69 30.02 -2.76
N PHE A 301 -8.74 29.17 -3.13
CA PHE A 301 -8.03 28.31 -2.17
C PHE A 301 -6.97 29.09 -1.40
N LEU A 302 -6.28 30.01 -2.09
CA LEU A 302 -5.30 30.89 -1.50
C LEU A 302 -5.96 31.85 -0.49
N GLU A 303 -7.09 32.46 -0.81
CA GLU A 303 -7.86 33.31 0.11
C GLU A 303 -8.24 32.55 1.38
N LYS A 304 -8.72 31.30 1.24
CA LYS A 304 -9.05 30.46 2.39
C LYS A 304 -7.82 30.12 3.25
N ALA A 305 -6.71 29.76 2.61
CA ALA A 305 -5.47 29.50 3.33
C ALA A 305 -4.95 30.77 4.04
N MET A 306 -4.99 31.93 3.38
CA MET A 306 -4.55 33.18 3.98
C MET A 306 -5.43 33.62 5.15
N ALA A 307 -6.72 33.23 5.17
CA ALA A 307 -7.61 33.49 6.30
C ALA A 307 -7.15 32.82 7.62
N ARG A 308 -6.41 31.70 7.55
CA ARG A 308 -5.79 31.10 8.74
C ARG A 308 -4.68 31.98 9.31
N VAL A 309 -3.95 32.72 8.49
CA VAL A 309 -2.87 33.64 8.88
C VAL A 309 -3.09 35.02 8.23
N PRO A 310 -4.05 35.83 8.73
CA PRO A 310 -4.61 36.97 7.98
C PRO A 310 -3.60 38.04 7.54
N VAL A 311 -2.53 38.25 8.32
CA VAL A 311 -1.47 39.21 7.97
C VAL A 311 -0.87 38.94 6.58
N THR A 312 -0.93 37.69 6.10
CA THR A 312 -0.45 37.33 4.76
C THR A 312 -1.25 38.00 3.64
N ALA A 313 -2.52 38.38 3.89
CA ALA A 313 -3.38 39.09 2.93
C ALA A 313 -3.21 40.62 2.97
N GLU A 314 -2.58 41.13 4.02
CA GLU A 314 -2.35 42.57 4.23
C GLU A 314 -0.97 43.02 3.75
N VAL A 315 0.00 42.11 3.79
CA VAL A 315 1.40 42.36 3.41
C VAL A 315 1.59 42.10 1.92
N GLY A 316 2.52 42.82 1.29
CA GLY A 316 2.86 42.62 -0.12
C GLY A 316 3.29 41.18 -0.40
N MET A 317 3.02 40.70 -1.62
CA MET A 317 3.45 39.39 -2.06
C MET A 317 4.79 39.50 -2.80
N LYS A 318 5.79 38.76 -2.33
CA LYS A 318 7.09 38.65 -3.00
C LYS A 318 7.05 37.70 -4.19
N LYS A 319 6.36 36.55 -4.05
CA LYS A 319 6.28 35.53 -5.09
C LYS A 319 5.04 34.66 -4.92
N PHE A 320 4.35 34.37 -6.02
CA PHE A 320 3.46 33.21 -6.12
C PHE A 320 4.13 32.21 -7.05
N PHE A 321 4.58 31.09 -6.50
CA PHE A 321 5.33 30.07 -7.22
C PHE A 321 4.40 28.93 -7.62
N CYS A 322 4.61 28.44 -8.84
CA CYS A 322 4.06 27.17 -9.30
C CYS A 322 5.20 26.28 -9.82
N GLY A 323 5.30 25.06 -9.34
CA GLY A 323 6.29 24.08 -9.77
C GLY A 323 5.65 22.71 -10.05
N PRO A 324 6.22 21.90 -10.96
CA PRO A 324 5.71 20.57 -11.21
C PRO A 324 6.23 19.55 -10.18
N GLU A 325 5.30 18.78 -9.61
CA GLU A 325 5.60 17.66 -8.71
C GLU A 325 5.01 16.36 -9.23
N SER A 326 5.61 15.21 -8.89
CA SER A 326 5.14 13.91 -9.37
C SER A 326 4.17 13.25 -8.39
N PHE A 327 2.98 12.92 -8.88
CA PHE A 327 1.94 12.18 -8.18
C PHE A 327 1.72 10.79 -8.76
N THR A 328 1.24 9.87 -7.92
CA THR A 328 0.88 8.50 -8.27
C THR A 328 -0.62 8.27 -8.12
N PRO A 329 -1.19 7.24 -8.78
CA PRO A 329 -2.62 6.98 -8.76
C PRO A 329 -3.23 6.82 -7.37
N ASP A 330 -2.45 6.31 -6.42
CA ASP A 330 -2.89 5.90 -5.08
C ASP A 330 -2.27 6.74 -3.95
N LEU A 331 -1.56 7.83 -4.28
CA LEU A 331 -0.78 8.63 -3.33
C LEU A 331 0.30 7.88 -2.54
N ARG A 332 0.72 6.69 -3.00
CA ARG A 332 1.87 5.97 -2.44
C ARG A 332 3.07 6.05 -3.39
N PRO A 333 4.31 6.15 -2.90
CA PRO A 333 5.48 6.17 -3.77
C PRO A 333 5.61 4.86 -4.56
N ILE A 334 6.35 4.88 -5.67
CA ILE A 334 6.61 3.70 -6.51
C ILE A 334 8.08 3.35 -6.34
N VAL A 335 8.34 2.24 -5.62
CA VAL A 335 9.68 1.89 -5.14
C VAL A 335 9.92 0.40 -5.29
N GLY A 336 11.15 -0.01 -5.60
CA GLY A 336 11.53 -1.43 -5.61
C GLY A 336 12.02 -1.92 -6.96
N GLU A 337 12.30 -3.21 -7.05
CA GLU A 337 12.76 -3.85 -8.28
C GLU A 337 11.60 -4.03 -9.26
N ALA A 338 11.79 -3.62 -10.51
CA ALA A 338 10.77 -3.70 -11.54
C ALA A 338 10.45 -5.17 -11.92
N PRO A 339 9.16 -5.55 -11.99
CA PRO A 339 8.72 -6.83 -12.55
C PRO A 339 9.31 -7.17 -13.92
N GLU A 340 9.41 -6.17 -14.80
CA GLU A 340 9.78 -6.37 -16.21
C GLU A 340 11.28 -6.59 -16.43
N LEU A 341 12.14 -6.13 -15.50
CA LEU A 341 13.57 -6.09 -15.73
C LEU A 341 14.36 -6.32 -14.44
N LYS A 342 15.05 -7.47 -14.37
CA LYS A 342 15.89 -7.82 -13.22
C LYS A 342 17.03 -6.81 -13.05
N ASN A 343 17.29 -6.45 -11.80
CA ASN A 343 18.25 -5.44 -11.34
C ASN A 343 17.94 -3.99 -11.76
N TYR A 344 16.73 -3.70 -12.24
CA TYR A 344 16.25 -2.33 -12.44
C TYR A 344 15.36 -1.92 -11.27
N PHE A 345 15.83 -0.98 -10.46
CA PHE A 345 15.10 -0.45 -9.31
C PHE A 345 14.50 0.92 -9.60
N VAL A 346 13.38 1.25 -8.96
CA VAL A 346 12.72 2.54 -9.06
C VAL A 346 12.60 3.16 -7.67
N ALA A 347 12.70 4.48 -7.59
CA ALA A 347 12.27 5.28 -6.45
C ALA A 347 11.74 6.63 -6.96
N ALA A 348 10.44 6.68 -7.25
CA ALA A 348 9.79 7.83 -7.90
C ALA A 348 8.33 8.00 -7.45
N GLY A 349 7.70 9.11 -7.87
CA GLY A 349 6.30 9.39 -7.52
C GLY A 349 6.11 9.72 -6.04
N LEU A 350 6.91 10.62 -5.49
CA LEU A 350 7.00 10.84 -4.04
C LEU A 350 5.83 11.67 -3.46
N ASN A 351 4.83 12.05 -4.26
CA ASN A 351 3.59 12.70 -3.79
C ASN A 351 3.83 13.84 -2.79
N SER A 352 4.73 14.76 -3.12
CA SER A 352 5.11 15.90 -2.27
C SER A 352 5.77 15.57 -0.92
N VAL A 353 6.05 14.30 -0.62
CA VAL A 353 6.71 13.87 0.64
C VAL A 353 8.16 13.42 0.46
N GLY A 354 8.78 13.75 -0.68
CA GLY A 354 10.12 13.26 -1.04
C GLY A 354 11.25 13.75 -0.13
N VAL A 355 11.16 14.96 0.42
CA VAL A 355 12.16 15.50 1.35
C VAL A 355 12.05 14.82 2.72
N LEU A 356 10.86 14.81 3.31
CA LEU A 356 10.63 14.26 4.65
C LEU A 356 10.77 12.73 4.75
N THR A 357 10.73 12.01 3.62
CA THR A 357 10.99 10.56 3.57
C THR A 357 12.35 10.21 2.95
N GLY A 358 13.08 11.18 2.40
CA GLY A 358 14.17 10.91 1.46
C GLY A 358 15.35 10.15 2.05
N GLY A 359 15.71 10.43 3.31
CA GLY A 359 16.76 9.69 4.03
C GLY A 359 16.36 8.22 4.25
N GLY A 360 15.20 8.00 4.84
CA GLY A 360 14.66 6.68 5.14
C GLY A 360 14.44 5.84 3.90
N LEU A 361 13.91 6.43 2.83
CA LEU A 361 13.68 5.71 1.58
C LEU A 361 15.00 5.29 0.90
N GLY A 362 16.00 6.17 0.90
CA GLY A 362 17.33 5.82 0.38
C GLY A 362 17.98 4.69 1.15
N ARG A 363 17.82 4.65 2.49
CA ARG A 363 18.25 3.53 3.34
C ARG A 363 17.54 2.23 2.94
N VAL A 364 16.20 2.24 2.90
CA VAL A 364 15.39 1.04 2.57
C VAL A 364 15.79 0.47 1.21
N LEU A 365 15.90 1.32 0.19
CA LEU A 365 16.26 0.87 -1.15
C LEU A 365 17.70 0.34 -1.22
N ALA A 366 18.65 0.96 -0.51
CA ALA A 366 20.01 0.45 -0.45
C ALA A 366 20.07 -0.93 0.23
N HIS A 367 19.37 -1.14 1.35
CA HIS A 367 19.25 -2.46 1.98
C HIS A 367 18.64 -3.48 1.01
N TRP A 368 17.56 -3.12 0.32
CA TRP A 368 16.90 -4.02 -0.61
C TRP A 368 17.80 -4.43 -1.78
N ILE A 369 18.54 -3.48 -2.39
CA ILE A 369 19.49 -3.78 -3.47
C ILE A 369 20.61 -4.72 -2.99
N ILE A 370 21.10 -4.52 -1.76
CA ILE A 370 22.26 -5.25 -1.22
C ILE A 370 21.87 -6.66 -0.77
N ASP A 371 20.78 -6.77 -0.01
CA ASP A 371 20.36 -8.02 0.63
C ASP A 371 19.43 -8.85 -0.28
N GLY A 372 18.95 -8.26 -1.37
CA GLY A 372 17.97 -8.86 -2.30
C GLY A 372 16.53 -8.87 -1.78
N VAL A 373 16.32 -8.50 -0.51
CA VAL A 373 15.01 -8.40 0.15
C VAL A 373 14.97 -7.15 1.04
N PRO A 374 13.84 -6.46 1.16
CA PRO A 374 13.72 -5.29 2.02
C PRO A 374 13.62 -5.69 3.50
N ASP A 375 14.04 -4.80 4.40
CA ASP A 375 14.05 -5.00 5.85
C ASP A 375 12.82 -4.43 6.58
N VAL A 376 11.88 -3.86 5.82
CA VAL A 376 10.63 -3.25 6.29
C VAL A 376 9.47 -3.70 5.41
N ASP A 377 8.23 -3.47 5.83
CA ASP A 377 7.06 -3.70 4.98
C ASP A 377 7.07 -2.73 3.80
N VAL A 378 7.12 -3.28 2.59
CA VAL A 378 7.11 -2.53 1.33
C VAL A 378 5.83 -2.73 0.52
N THR A 379 4.92 -3.60 0.96
CA THR A 379 3.74 -4.01 0.18
C THR A 379 2.91 -2.82 -0.30
N GLY A 380 2.73 -1.80 0.56
CA GLY A 380 1.99 -0.58 0.25
C GLY A 380 2.65 0.41 -0.70
N PHE A 381 3.93 0.23 -1.06
CA PHE A 381 4.65 1.13 -1.97
C PHE A 381 5.55 0.43 -3.00
N ASN A 382 5.54 -0.90 -3.05
CA ASN A 382 6.26 -1.67 -4.04
C ASN A 382 5.74 -1.36 -5.45
N ILE A 383 6.62 -1.32 -6.46
CA ILE A 383 6.28 -1.06 -7.86
C ILE A 383 5.37 -2.13 -8.47
N ASP A 384 5.45 -3.36 -7.99
CA ASP A 384 4.62 -4.48 -8.47
C ASP A 384 3.13 -4.37 -8.09
N ARG A 385 2.76 -3.52 -7.13
CA ARG A 385 1.34 -3.23 -6.84
C ARG A 385 0.63 -2.46 -7.98
N THR A 386 1.39 -1.78 -8.84
CA THR A 386 0.84 -0.91 -9.90
C THR A 386 0.47 -1.71 -11.13
N HIS A 387 -0.54 -1.30 -11.91
CA HIS A 387 -0.93 -2.00 -13.14
C HIS A 387 -0.54 -1.22 -14.40
N THR A 388 -0.35 -1.93 -15.51
CA THR A 388 0.11 -1.34 -16.78
C THR A 388 -0.87 -0.34 -17.37
N TYR A 389 -2.19 -0.57 -17.21
CA TYR A 389 -3.21 0.38 -17.66
C TYR A 389 -3.13 1.74 -16.94
N GLN A 390 -2.56 1.80 -15.73
CA GLN A 390 -2.45 3.04 -14.96
C GLN A 390 -1.49 4.05 -15.60
N SER A 391 -0.62 3.59 -16.52
CA SER A 391 0.26 4.47 -17.31
C SER A 391 -0.47 5.10 -18.51
N ASN A 392 -1.71 4.68 -18.80
CA ASN A 392 -2.52 5.24 -19.88
C ASN A 392 -2.68 6.78 -19.70
N PRO A 393 -2.50 7.59 -20.76
CA PRO A 393 -2.63 9.05 -20.67
C PRO A 393 -3.98 9.56 -20.13
N GLU A 394 -5.10 8.93 -20.51
CA GLU A 394 -6.45 9.30 -20.05
C GLU A 394 -6.62 8.97 -18.57
N TYR A 395 -6.19 7.77 -18.15
CA TYR A 395 -6.18 7.38 -16.74
C TYR A 395 -5.38 8.37 -15.89
N ARG A 396 -4.15 8.72 -16.31
CA ARG A 396 -3.32 9.71 -15.60
C ARG A 396 -3.97 11.09 -15.56
N ARG A 397 -4.60 11.52 -16.67
CA ARG A 397 -5.28 12.82 -16.76
C ARG A 397 -6.42 12.94 -15.75
N GLU A 398 -7.22 11.90 -15.59
CA GLU A 398 -8.35 11.91 -14.66
C GLU A 398 -7.94 11.62 -13.21
N ARG A 399 -7.10 10.60 -13.00
CA ARG A 399 -6.75 10.14 -11.66
C ARG A 399 -5.91 11.17 -10.90
N THR A 400 -4.94 11.80 -11.55
CA THR A 400 -4.02 12.73 -10.88
C THR A 400 -4.72 13.92 -10.25
N VAL A 401 -5.81 14.41 -10.87
CA VAL A 401 -6.64 15.50 -10.33
C VAL A 401 -7.17 15.14 -8.95
N GLU A 402 -7.71 13.92 -8.82
CA GLU A 402 -8.21 13.41 -7.55
C GLU A 402 -7.06 13.10 -6.59
N SER A 403 -6.00 12.43 -7.04
CA SER A 403 -4.87 12.04 -6.19
C SER A 403 -4.29 13.23 -5.43
N LEU A 404 -3.90 14.33 -6.09
CA LEU A 404 -3.37 15.51 -5.37
C LEU A 404 -4.41 16.08 -4.39
N GLY A 405 -5.65 16.25 -4.85
CA GLY A 405 -6.73 16.79 -4.03
C GLY A 405 -7.13 15.94 -2.83
N MET A 406 -6.48 14.80 -2.63
CA MET A 406 -6.71 13.89 -1.51
C MET A 406 -5.71 14.05 -0.38
N VAL A 407 -4.58 14.73 -0.61
CA VAL A 407 -3.52 14.97 0.39
C VAL A 407 -4.10 15.58 1.68
N TYR A 408 -5.01 16.55 1.54
CA TYR A 408 -5.65 17.25 2.66
C TYR A 408 -7.09 16.84 2.97
N LYS A 409 -7.63 15.81 2.31
CA LYS A 409 -8.93 15.26 2.71
C LYS A 409 -8.78 14.29 3.86
N THR A 410 -9.77 14.24 4.75
CA THR A 410 -9.83 13.23 5.82
C THR A 410 -9.77 11.82 5.23
N HIS A 411 -8.98 10.93 5.84
CA HIS A 411 -8.74 9.57 5.36
C HIS A 411 -9.72 8.57 5.99
N TYR A 412 -11.01 8.76 5.68
CA TYR A 412 -12.03 7.82 6.13
C TYR A 412 -11.78 6.39 5.61
N PRO A 413 -12.08 5.36 6.41
CA PRO A 413 -11.77 3.96 6.09
C PRO A 413 -12.55 3.43 4.86
N ASN A 414 -13.75 3.97 4.61
CA ASN A 414 -14.63 3.53 3.52
C ASN A 414 -14.52 4.39 2.26
N LYS A 415 -13.63 5.39 2.29
CA LYS A 415 -13.37 6.27 1.16
C LYS A 415 -12.90 5.47 -0.05
N SER A 416 -13.46 5.80 -1.20
CA SER A 416 -13.13 5.20 -2.48
C SER A 416 -12.83 6.29 -3.48
N LEU A 417 -11.92 6.00 -4.40
CA LEU A 417 -11.63 6.92 -5.49
C LEU A 417 -12.80 6.99 -6.48
N THR A 418 -13.01 8.18 -7.03
CA THR A 418 -14.21 8.55 -7.81
C THR A 418 -13.91 8.84 -9.27
N THR A 419 -12.67 9.20 -9.63
CA THR A 419 -12.27 9.41 -11.04
C THR A 419 -11.69 8.13 -11.66
N ALA A 420 -11.43 8.12 -12.98
CA ALA A 420 -10.81 6.99 -13.69
C ALA A 420 -11.43 5.62 -13.34
N ARG A 421 -12.78 5.56 -13.35
CA ARG A 421 -13.60 4.38 -13.02
C ARG A 421 -14.00 3.61 -14.27
N GLY A 422 -14.42 2.36 -14.09
CA GLY A 422 -14.88 1.49 -15.18
C GLY A 422 -13.77 0.90 -16.05
N VAL A 423 -12.52 0.97 -15.60
CA VAL A 423 -11.36 0.46 -16.35
C VAL A 423 -11.44 -1.04 -16.57
N ARG A 424 -11.86 -1.79 -15.55
CA ARG A 424 -12.10 -3.23 -15.63
C ARG A 424 -13.47 -3.53 -15.02
N LYS A 425 -14.29 -4.28 -15.74
CA LYS A 425 -15.60 -4.74 -15.29
C LYS A 425 -15.66 -6.24 -15.43
N SER A 426 -16.16 -6.93 -14.41
CA SER A 426 -16.43 -8.36 -14.53
C SER A 426 -17.55 -8.61 -15.54
N PRO A 427 -17.66 -9.82 -16.11
CA PRO A 427 -18.81 -10.20 -16.93
C PRO A 427 -20.16 -10.01 -16.22
N PHE A 428 -20.16 -9.99 -14.88
CA PHE A 428 -21.36 -9.87 -14.06
C PHE A 428 -21.80 -8.42 -13.81
N HIS A 429 -20.95 -7.42 -14.12
CA HIS A 429 -21.13 -6.02 -13.70
C HIS A 429 -22.56 -5.50 -13.89
N GLU A 430 -23.13 -5.61 -15.10
CA GLU A 430 -24.47 -5.10 -15.39
C GLU A 430 -25.58 -5.83 -14.59
N ARG A 431 -25.40 -7.12 -14.32
CA ARG A 431 -26.33 -7.88 -13.48
C ARG A 431 -26.26 -7.44 -12.03
N LEU A 432 -25.05 -7.21 -11.51
CA LEU A 432 -24.82 -6.78 -10.14
C LEU A 432 -25.31 -5.34 -9.92
N ALA A 433 -25.12 -4.46 -10.90
CA ALA A 433 -25.69 -3.12 -10.90
C ALA A 433 -27.22 -3.14 -10.79
N ALA A 434 -27.89 -4.05 -11.51
CA ALA A 434 -29.35 -4.22 -11.42
C ALA A 434 -29.83 -4.71 -10.03
N GLN A 435 -28.94 -5.34 -9.24
CA GLN A 435 -29.21 -5.72 -7.85
C GLN A 435 -28.93 -4.59 -6.84
N GLY A 436 -28.58 -3.40 -7.31
CA GLY A 436 -28.27 -2.24 -6.47
C GLY A 436 -26.87 -2.31 -5.85
N ALA A 437 -25.89 -2.91 -6.54
CA ALA A 437 -24.51 -2.91 -6.09
C ALA A 437 -23.94 -1.49 -5.95
N TYR A 438 -23.35 -1.19 -4.80
CA TYR A 438 -22.40 -0.08 -4.65
C TYR A 438 -21.01 -0.58 -5.03
N PHE A 439 -20.43 -0.04 -6.11
CA PHE A 439 -19.13 -0.48 -6.59
C PHE A 439 -17.99 0.33 -5.98
N LYS A 440 -16.97 -0.38 -5.49
CA LYS A 440 -15.64 0.16 -5.17
C LYS A 440 -14.65 -0.27 -6.24
N GLU A 441 -13.65 0.56 -6.50
CA GLU A 441 -12.52 0.21 -7.34
C GLU A 441 -11.50 -0.63 -6.57
N VAL A 442 -11.13 -1.78 -7.13
CA VAL A 442 -10.17 -2.74 -6.57
C VAL A 442 -9.22 -3.16 -7.70
N SER A 443 -8.01 -2.59 -7.76
CA SER A 443 -7.02 -2.89 -8.81
C SER A 443 -7.59 -2.78 -10.24
N GLY A 444 -8.37 -1.72 -10.44
CA GLY A 444 -9.06 -1.33 -11.68
C GLY A 444 -10.44 -1.96 -11.85
N TRP A 445 -10.79 -2.96 -11.03
CA TRP A 445 -12.07 -3.66 -11.09
C TRP A 445 -13.18 -2.90 -10.38
N GLU A 446 -14.33 -2.82 -11.04
CA GLU A 446 -15.61 -2.44 -10.42
C GLU A 446 -16.16 -3.62 -9.60
N SER A 447 -15.90 -3.63 -8.30
CA SER A 447 -16.28 -4.71 -7.37
C SER A 447 -17.38 -4.27 -6.41
N PRO A 448 -18.48 -5.03 -6.24
CA PRO A 448 -19.52 -4.69 -5.28
C PRO A 448 -19.00 -4.72 -3.83
N ASP A 449 -19.08 -3.59 -3.14
CA ASP A 449 -18.71 -3.49 -1.72
C ASP A 449 -19.90 -3.87 -0.81
N TRP A 450 -21.11 -3.47 -1.19
CA TRP A 450 -22.39 -3.83 -0.55
C TRP A 450 -23.56 -3.59 -1.52
N TYR A 451 -24.77 -4.02 -1.18
CA TYR A 451 -25.97 -3.93 -2.02
C TYR A 451 -27.10 -3.13 -1.34
N ALA A 452 -27.65 -2.16 -2.06
CA ALA A 452 -28.81 -1.38 -1.63
C ALA A 452 -30.13 -2.17 -1.72
N GLY A 453 -30.18 -3.15 -2.62
CA GLY A 453 -31.35 -3.94 -2.97
C GLY A 453 -31.75 -3.75 -4.44
N ALA A 454 -32.45 -4.74 -5.00
CA ALA A 454 -32.81 -4.75 -6.41
C ALA A 454 -33.61 -3.50 -6.82
N GLY A 455 -33.18 -2.85 -7.91
CA GLY A 455 -33.79 -1.63 -8.43
C GLY A 455 -33.55 -0.36 -7.60
N VAL A 456 -32.75 -0.42 -6.53
CA VAL A 456 -32.41 0.73 -5.69
C VAL A 456 -31.00 1.22 -6.06
N THR A 457 -30.88 2.50 -6.43
CA THR A 457 -29.57 3.13 -6.60
C THR A 457 -28.86 3.21 -5.25
N ALA A 458 -27.66 2.66 -5.18
CA ALA A 458 -26.87 2.72 -3.96
C ALA A 458 -26.37 4.13 -3.69
N ASP A 459 -26.58 4.60 -2.45
CA ASP A 459 -26.06 5.87 -1.94
C ASP A 459 -25.25 5.59 -0.66
N PRO A 460 -23.94 5.84 -0.67
CA PRO A 460 -23.10 5.63 0.51
C PRO A 460 -23.37 6.67 1.62
N GLY A 461 -24.05 7.78 1.32
CA GLY A 461 -24.21 8.89 2.24
C GLY A 461 -22.88 9.59 2.55
N PRO A 462 -22.85 10.45 3.58
CA PRO A 462 -21.61 11.09 4.03
C PRO A 462 -20.67 10.05 4.66
N LEU A 463 -19.37 10.20 4.39
CA LEU A 463 -18.33 9.38 5.01
C LEU A 463 -18.26 9.62 6.52
N SER A 464 -17.93 8.58 7.28
CA SER A 464 -17.80 8.68 8.74
C SER A 464 -16.77 7.70 9.31
N TRP A 465 -16.23 8.03 10.49
CA TRP A 465 -15.52 7.08 11.35
C TRP A 465 -16.48 6.14 12.11
N GLY A 466 -17.76 6.51 12.21
CA GLY A 466 -18.81 5.73 12.84
C GLY A 466 -19.50 4.76 11.89
N ARG A 467 -20.71 4.33 12.28
CA ARG A 467 -21.55 3.47 11.44
C ARG A 467 -22.21 4.30 10.35
N GLU A 468 -21.90 4.01 9.10
CA GLU A 468 -22.51 4.65 7.92
C GLU A 468 -23.92 4.12 7.65
N SER A 469 -24.69 4.83 6.81
CA SER A 469 -26.10 4.56 6.51
C SER A 469 -26.37 3.14 6.00
N TRP A 470 -25.39 2.55 5.33
CA TRP A 470 -25.43 1.20 4.75
C TRP A 470 -25.07 0.08 5.76
N PHE A 471 -24.68 0.38 7.00
CA PHE A 471 -24.33 -0.62 8.02
C PHE A 471 -25.39 -1.74 8.21
N PRO A 472 -26.72 -1.44 8.19
CA PRO A 472 -27.74 -2.50 8.24
C PRO A 472 -27.78 -3.40 7.00
N ARG A 473 -27.37 -2.91 5.82
CA ARG A 473 -27.27 -3.70 4.58
C ARG A 473 -26.14 -4.70 4.68
N TRP A 474 -24.97 -4.22 5.11
CA TRP A 474 -23.82 -5.06 5.41
C TRP A 474 -24.16 -6.16 6.44
N GLN A 475 -24.86 -5.81 7.53
CA GLN A 475 -25.32 -6.79 8.51
C GLN A 475 -26.23 -7.87 7.89
N ALA A 476 -27.14 -7.47 6.99
CA ALA A 476 -28.05 -8.40 6.33
C ALA A 476 -27.31 -9.36 5.39
N GLU A 477 -26.32 -8.87 4.63
CA GLU A 477 -25.47 -9.70 3.78
C GLU A 477 -24.64 -10.71 4.60
N HIS A 478 -24.02 -10.26 5.70
CA HIS A 478 -23.29 -11.13 6.62
C HIS A 478 -24.21 -12.24 7.16
N ARG A 479 -25.40 -11.87 7.64
CA ARG A 479 -26.38 -12.83 8.16
C ARG A 479 -26.81 -13.84 7.09
N ALA A 480 -27.05 -13.38 5.86
CA ALA A 480 -27.40 -14.28 4.76
C ALA A 480 -26.31 -15.32 4.49
N ALA A 481 -25.04 -14.95 4.58
CA ALA A 481 -23.93 -15.90 4.45
C ALA A 481 -23.90 -16.94 5.57
N ARG A 482 -24.21 -16.54 6.82
CA ARG A 482 -24.23 -17.42 8.01
C ARG A 482 -25.43 -18.37 8.05
N GLU A 483 -26.58 -17.92 7.56
CA GLU A 483 -27.86 -18.61 7.76
C GLU A 483 -28.44 -19.23 6.49
N ASN A 484 -28.09 -18.73 5.30
CA ASN A 484 -28.70 -19.15 4.03
C ASN A 484 -27.63 -19.43 2.95
N VAL A 485 -27.67 -18.68 1.85
CA VAL A 485 -26.70 -18.74 0.76
C VAL A 485 -26.53 -17.34 0.17
N ILE A 486 -25.30 -17.00 -0.17
CA ILE A 486 -24.96 -15.78 -0.88
C ILE A 486 -24.30 -16.10 -2.22
N VAL A 487 -24.35 -15.12 -3.11
CA VAL A 487 -23.50 -15.03 -4.29
C VAL A 487 -22.62 -13.79 -4.22
N MET A 488 -21.34 -13.95 -4.55
CA MET A 488 -20.34 -12.89 -4.48
C MET A 488 -19.44 -12.93 -5.72
N ASP A 489 -19.22 -11.77 -6.32
CA ASP A 489 -18.28 -11.62 -7.43
C ASP A 489 -16.86 -11.42 -6.90
N MET A 490 -15.99 -12.38 -7.21
CA MET A 490 -14.57 -12.36 -6.84
C MET A 490 -13.69 -12.31 -8.09
N SER A 491 -14.23 -11.85 -9.22
CA SER A 491 -13.51 -11.84 -10.50
C SER A 491 -12.22 -11.01 -10.48
N PHE A 492 -12.06 -10.11 -9.51
CA PHE A 492 -10.86 -9.29 -9.34
C PHE A 492 -9.61 -10.08 -8.92
N MET A 493 -9.78 -11.24 -8.27
CA MET A 493 -8.67 -12.09 -7.81
C MET A 493 -7.75 -12.48 -8.96
N GLY A 494 -6.44 -12.47 -8.76
CA GLY A 494 -5.45 -12.89 -9.74
C GLY A 494 -5.52 -14.39 -10.02
N LYS A 495 -5.49 -14.80 -11.29
CA LYS A 495 -5.62 -16.21 -11.70
C LYS A 495 -4.53 -16.54 -12.71
N PHE A 496 -3.75 -17.57 -12.43
CA PHE A 496 -2.71 -18.06 -13.31
C PHE A 496 -2.91 -19.51 -13.69
N LEU A 497 -2.77 -19.80 -14.98
CA LEU A 497 -2.64 -21.15 -15.49
C LEU A 497 -1.14 -21.48 -15.59
N VAL A 498 -0.71 -22.50 -14.84
CA VAL A 498 0.67 -22.99 -14.88
C VAL A 498 0.69 -24.36 -15.54
N GLN A 499 1.52 -24.50 -16.58
CA GLN A 499 1.51 -25.69 -17.44
C GLN A 499 2.90 -26.22 -17.76
N GLY A 500 2.97 -27.51 -18.07
CA GLY A 500 4.17 -28.18 -18.58
C GLY A 500 4.61 -29.33 -17.66
N ARG A 501 5.38 -30.27 -18.22
CA ARG A 501 5.79 -31.50 -17.52
C ARG A 501 6.58 -31.26 -16.22
N ASP A 502 7.24 -30.12 -16.09
CA ASP A 502 8.04 -29.76 -14.91
C ASP A 502 7.28 -28.84 -13.94
N ALA A 503 6.04 -28.42 -14.28
CA ALA A 503 5.26 -27.44 -13.52
C ALA A 503 4.98 -27.91 -12.08
N GLY A 504 4.63 -29.19 -11.89
CA GLY A 504 4.31 -29.72 -10.57
C GLY A 504 5.51 -29.74 -9.63
N HIS A 505 6.66 -30.23 -10.10
CA HIS A 505 7.89 -30.24 -9.29
C HIS A 505 8.33 -28.80 -8.94
N TRP A 506 8.34 -27.91 -9.93
CA TRP A 506 8.73 -26.52 -9.73
C TRP A 506 7.79 -25.74 -8.79
N LEU A 507 6.46 -25.82 -8.99
CA LEU A 507 5.49 -25.19 -8.09
C LEU A 507 5.64 -25.70 -6.66
N ASN A 508 5.98 -26.99 -6.51
CA ASN A 508 6.25 -27.54 -5.19
C ASN A 508 7.52 -26.94 -4.58
N GLN A 509 8.57 -26.63 -5.34
CA GLN A 509 9.78 -26.02 -4.77
C GLN A 509 9.58 -24.59 -4.27
N ILE A 510 8.68 -23.82 -4.87
CA ILE A 510 8.40 -22.44 -4.42
C ILE A 510 7.32 -22.36 -3.33
N SER A 511 6.52 -23.42 -3.16
CA SER A 511 5.43 -23.50 -2.19
C SER A 511 5.88 -24.12 -0.86
N ALA A 512 5.50 -23.53 0.27
CA ALA A 512 5.81 -24.09 1.59
C ALA A 512 4.99 -25.37 1.89
N ASN A 513 3.82 -25.54 1.30
CA ASN A 513 2.98 -26.74 1.41
C ASN A 513 3.19 -27.70 0.22
N ASP A 514 2.70 -28.94 0.33
CA ASP A 514 2.70 -29.88 -0.79
C ASP A 514 1.55 -29.59 -1.76
N VAL A 515 1.90 -29.03 -2.92
CA VAL A 515 0.95 -28.65 -3.98
C VAL A 515 0.95 -29.63 -5.15
N ASN A 516 1.89 -30.59 -5.19
CA ASN A 516 2.03 -31.55 -6.27
C ASN A 516 1.51 -32.96 -5.92
N GLY A 517 0.58 -33.04 -4.98
CA GLY A 517 -0.12 -34.27 -4.60
C GLY A 517 -1.10 -34.78 -5.68
N PRO A 518 -2.22 -35.41 -5.28
CA PRO A 518 -3.27 -35.85 -6.22
C PRO A 518 -3.93 -34.69 -6.98
N ALA A 519 -4.28 -34.93 -8.24
CA ALA A 519 -5.09 -33.99 -9.02
C ALA A 519 -6.52 -33.84 -8.45
N GLY A 520 -7.14 -32.69 -8.72
CA GLY A 520 -8.46 -32.33 -8.24
C GLY A 520 -8.47 -31.83 -6.79
N ILE A 521 -7.32 -31.37 -6.27
CA ILE A 521 -7.18 -30.84 -4.91
C ILE A 521 -6.64 -29.41 -4.96
N ILE A 522 -7.30 -28.51 -4.22
CA ILE A 522 -6.78 -27.17 -3.90
C ILE A 522 -5.93 -27.23 -2.63
N THR A 523 -4.80 -26.54 -2.62
CA THR A 523 -3.89 -26.42 -1.47
C THR A 523 -3.66 -24.95 -1.16
N TYR A 524 -3.91 -24.57 0.08
CA TYR A 524 -3.50 -23.27 0.63
C TYR A 524 -2.03 -23.35 1.06
N THR A 525 -1.22 -22.39 0.63
CA THR A 525 0.23 -22.38 0.83
C THR A 525 0.78 -20.97 0.81
N GLN A 526 1.95 -20.80 1.39
CA GLN A 526 2.72 -19.57 1.37
C GLN A 526 3.91 -19.74 0.43
N TRP A 527 4.30 -18.65 -0.21
CA TRP A 527 5.62 -18.51 -0.83
C TRP A 527 6.50 -17.70 0.10
N LEU A 528 7.77 -18.08 0.16
CA LEU A 528 8.73 -17.50 1.09
C LEU A 528 10.02 -17.15 0.35
N ASN A 529 10.75 -16.15 0.85
CA ASN A 529 12.13 -15.94 0.47
C ASN A 529 13.10 -16.85 1.25
N ALA A 530 14.38 -16.78 0.91
CA ALA A 530 15.43 -17.58 1.55
C ALA A 530 15.55 -17.33 3.06
N LYS A 531 15.10 -16.17 3.56
CA LYS A 531 15.03 -15.86 5.00
C LYS A 531 13.78 -16.43 5.68
N GLY A 532 12.93 -17.16 4.94
CA GLY A 532 11.68 -17.73 5.44
C GLY A 532 10.59 -16.68 5.71
N LEU A 533 10.70 -15.48 5.13
CA LEU A 533 9.67 -14.44 5.24
C LEU A 533 8.69 -14.53 4.07
N LEU A 534 7.47 -14.05 4.26
CA LEU A 534 6.36 -14.20 3.31
C LEU A 534 6.56 -13.37 2.03
N GLU A 535 6.35 -14.00 0.87
CA GLU A 535 6.30 -13.34 -0.45
C GLU A 535 4.90 -13.45 -1.06
N ALA A 536 4.12 -14.48 -0.71
CA ALA A 536 2.72 -14.56 -1.11
C ALA A 536 1.91 -15.44 -0.16
N ASP A 537 0.63 -15.12 -0.05
CA ASP A 537 -0.41 -15.97 0.54
C ASP A 537 -1.44 -16.35 -0.54
N LEU A 538 -1.55 -17.64 -0.86
CA LEU A 538 -2.27 -18.06 -2.06
C LEU A 538 -2.79 -19.50 -2.03
N THR A 539 -3.50 -19.85 -3.09
CA THR A 539 -3.93 -21.23 -3.33
C THR A 539 -3.39 -21.78 -4.65
N VAL A 540 -3.05 -23.06 -4.65
CA VAL A 540 -2.66 -23.83 -5.83
C VAL A 540 -3.59 -25.01 -5.98
N THR A 541 -4.27 -25.11 -7.12
CA THR A 541 -5.13 -26.24 -7.47
C THR A 541 -4.44 -27.09 -8.53
N LYS A 542 -4.17 -28.36 -8.23
CA LYS A 542 -3.65 -29.30 -9.23
C LYS A 542 -4.82 -29.81 -10.09
N LEU A 543 -4.82 -29.50 -11.38
CA LEU A 543 -5.85 -29.94 -12.33
C LEU A 543 -5.47 -31.24 -13.04
N ALA A 544 -4.18 -31.41 -13.35
CA ALA A 544 -3.57 -32.61 -13.91
C ALA A 544 -2.08 -32.61 -13.52
N ASP A 545 -1.32 -33.65 -13.91
CA ASP A 545 0.12 -33.72 -13.59
C ASP A 545 0.95 -32.59 -14.22
N ASP A 546 0.50 -32.04 -15.33
CA ASP A 546 1.15 -30.96 -16.07
C ASP A 546 0.36 -29.64 -16.07
N ARG A 547 -0.68 -29.51 -15.21
CA ARG A 547 -1.59 -28.37 -15.24
C ARG A 547 -2.09 -27.97 -13.86
N PHE A 548 -1.88 -26.70 -13.51
CA PHE A 548 -2.21 -26.13 -12.21
C PHE A 548 -2.90 -24.77 -12.37
N PHE A 549 -3.73 -24.43 -11.40
CA PHE A 549 -4.43 -23.15 -11.32
C PHE A 549 -4.05 -22.44 -10.01
N VAL A 550 -3.39 -21.30 -10.11
CA VAL A 550 -2.89 -20.52 -8.97
C VAL A 550 -3.74 -19.27 -8.81
N VAL A 551 -4.23 -19.01 -7.59
CA VAL A 551 -5.09 -17.86 -7.30
C VAL A 551 -4.50 -17.03 -6.17
N VAL A 552 -4.38 -15.72 -6.41
CA VAL A 552 -3.81 -14.71 -5.51
C VAL A 552 -4.75 -13.52 -5.36
N THR A 553 -4.54 -12.69 -4.33
CA THR A 553 -5.22 -11.40 -4.20
C THR A 553 -4.88 -10.44 -5.35
N ASP A 554 -5.75 -9.49 -5.67
CA ASP A 554 -5.59 -8.59 -6.82
C ASP A 554 -4.35 -7.70 -6.73
N THR A 555 -3.99 -7.27 -5.52
CA THR A 555 -2.81 -6.43 -5.26
C THR A 555 -1.50 -7.16 -5.55
N MET A 556 -1.53 -8.49 -5.63
CA MET A 556 -0.36 -9.36 -5.79
C MET A 556 -0.21 -9.97 -7.18
N VAL A 557 -1.06 -9.62 -8.15
CA VAL A 557 -1.02 -10.21 -9.50
C VAL A 557 0.39 -10.11 -10.12
N ARG A 558 0.96 -8.90 -10.20
CA ARG A 558 2.30 -8.75 -10.81
C ARG A 558 3.42 -9.28 -9.92
N HIS A 559 3.28 -9.18 -8.59
CA HIS A 559 4.26 -9.74 -7.66
C HIS A 559 4.37 -11.26 -7.84
N ALA A 560 3.23 -11.96 -7.76
CA ALA A 560 3.15 -13.42 -7.91
C ALA A 560 3.60 -13.89 -9.30
N GLU A 561 3.19 -13.20 -10.37
CA GLU A 561 3.66 -13.51 -11.73
C GLU A 561 5.19 -13.39 -11.85
N THR A 562 5.74 -12.31 -11.28
CA THR A 562 7.18 -12.05 -11.26
C THR A 562 7.92 -13.11 -10.46
N TRP A 563 7.44 -13.41 -9.25
CA TRP A 563 8.01 -14.44 -8.38
C TRP A 563 8.05 -15.79 -9.10
N MET A 564 6.95 -16.19 -9.74
CA MET A 564 6.90 -17.41 -10.51
C MET A 564 7.92 -17.40 -11.64
N LYS A 565 7.87 -16.41 -12.55
CA LYS A 565 8.75 -16.35 -13.72
C LYS A 565 10.24 -16.32 -13.34
N ARG A 566 10.61 -15.61 -12.28
CA ARG A 566 12.00 -15.51 -11.82
C ARG A 566 12.52 -16.78 -11.16
N ASN A 567 11.64 -17.64 -10.66
CA ASN A 567 12.01 -18.88 -9.99
C ASN A 567 11.83 -20.13 -10.89
N ILE A 568 11.41 -19.99 -12.15
CA ILE A 568 11.44 -21.12 -13.11
C ILE A 568 12.90 -21.40 -13.49
N PRO A 569 13.42 -22.62 -13.28
CA PRO A 569 14.76 -22.98 -13.73
C PRO A 569 14.89 -22.88 -15.26
N GLU A 570 16.04 -22.44 -15.78
CA GLU A 570 16.26 -22.20 -17.22
C GLU A 570 16.00 -23.45 -18.09
N GLN A 571 16.22 -24.64 -17.54
CA GLN A 571 16.01 -25.93 -18.21
C GLN A 571 14.60 -26.53 -18.00
N ALA A 572 13.77 -25.93 -17.15
CA ALA A 572 12.45 -26.46 -16.82
C ALA A 572 11.45 -26.15 -17.95
N HIS A 573 10.63 -27.13 -18.29
CA HIS A 573 9.51 -26.98 -19.20
C HIS A 573 8.24 -26.66 -18.40
N ALA A 574 8.17 -25.42 -17.92
CA ALA A 574 7.04 -24.84 -17.21
C ALA A 574 6.71 -23.44 -17.74
N PHE A 575 5.43 -23.11 -17.82
CA PHE A 575 4.92 -21.84 -18.34
C PHE A 575 3.86 -21.28 -17.41
N VAL A 576 3.82 -19.95 -17.30
CA VAL A 576 2.87 -19.22 -16.45
C VAL A 576 2.12 -18.25 -17.34
N THR A 577 0.78 -18.33 -17.31
CA THR A 577 -0.10 -17.43 -18.07
C THR A 577 -1.08 -16.77 -17.12
N ASP A 578 -1.13 -15.44 -17.09
CA ASP A 578 -2.21 -14.69 -16.44
C ASP A 578 -3.52 -14.91 -17.22
N VAL A 579 -4.47 -15.57 -16.57
CA VAL A 579 -5.81 -15.87 -17.09
C VAL A 579 -6.89 -15.14 -16.28
N THR A 580 -6.52 -14.11 -15.50
CA THR A 580 -7.40 -13.34 -14.62
C THR A 580 -8.64 -12.85 -15.35
N SER A 581 -8.46 -12.26 -16.54
CA SER A 581 -9.55 -11.72 -17.36
C SER A 581 -10.28 -12.77 -18.20
N ALA A 582 -9.76 -14.00 -18.29
CA ALA A 582 -10.39 -15.09 -19.05
C ALA A 582 -11.51 -15.79 -18.25
N TYR A 583 -11.58 -15.56 -16.94
CA TYR A 583 -12.56 -16.19 -16.05
C TYR A 583 -13.29 -15.16 -15.21
N GLY A 584 -14.62 -15.23 -15.20
CA GLY A 584 -15.43 -14.71 -14.10
C GLY A 584 -15.32 -15.65 -12.90
N GLN A 585 -15.20 -15.11 -11.68
CA GLN A 585 -15.22 -15.90 -10.46
C GLN A 585 -16.46 -15.57 -9.65
N LEU A 586 -17.32 -16.57 -9.45
CA LEU A 586 -18.56 -16.44 -8.70
C LEU A 586 -18.50 -17.36 -7.47
N ASN A 587 -18.48 -16.78 -6.29
CA ASN A 587 -18.48 -17.51 -5.04
C ASN A 587 -19.93 -17.75 -4.59
N VAL A 588 -20.30 -19.02 -4.37
CA VAL A 588 -21.61 -19.44 -3.85
C VAL A 588 -21.40 -20.07 -2.49
N GLN A 589 -21.74 -19.34 -1.42
CA GLN A 589 -21.33 -19.70 -0.05
C GLN A 589 -22.47 -19.55 0.96
N GLY A 590 -22.38 -20.29 2.05
CA GLY A 590 -23.40 -20.41 3.09
C GLY A 590 -23.92 -21.85 3.22
N PRO A 591 -24.60 -22.18 4.34
CA PRO A 591 -25.06 -23.53 4.64
C PRO A 591 -25.96 -24.15 3.54
N ARG A 592 -26.67 -23.34 2.75
CA ARG A 592 -27.54 -23.82 1.65
C ARG A 592 -26.85 -23.88 0.28
N SER A 593 -25.56 -23.56 0.19
CA SER A 593 -24.81 -23.50 -1.09
C SER A 593 -24.77 -24.84 -1.85
N ARG A 594 -24.55 -25.95 -1.15
CA ARG A 594 -24.57 -27.30 -1.75
C ARG A 594 -25.95 -27.65 -2.31
N GLU A 595 -27.01 -27.44 -1.53
CA GLU A 595 -28.38 -27.72 -1.98
C GLU A 595 -28.73 -26.94 -3.25
N LEU A 596 -28.27 -25.68 -3.32
CA LEU A 596 -28.43 -24.85 -4.51
C LEU A 596 -27.68 -25.43 -5.71
N LEU A 597 -26.37 -25.63 -5.58
CA LEU A 597 -25.54 -26.04 -6.72
C LEU A 597 -25.86 -27.44 -7.21
N GLN A 598 -26.23 -28.36 -6.32
CA GLN A 598 -26.60 -29.74 -6.68
C GLN A 598 -27.76 -29.79 -7.68
N GLN A 599 -28.57 -28.74 -7.76
CA GLN A 599 -29.73 -28.67 -8.63
C GLN A 599 -29.39 -28.15 -10.03
N LEU A 600 -28.16 -27.67 -10.21
CA LEU A 600 -27.66 -27.09 -11.45
C LEU A 600 -26.64 -27.98 -12.14
N THR A 601 -26.19 -29.05 -11.47
CA THR A 601 -25.18 -29.97 -12.00
C THR A 601 -25.56 -31.42 -11.73
N SER A 602 -25.10 -32.32 -12.61
CA SER A 602 -25.24 -33.77 -12.44
C SER A 602 -24.14 -34.39 -11.58
N VAL A 603 -23.10 -33.62 -11.23
CA VAL A 603 -22.02 -34.08 -10.34
C VAL A 603 -22.55 -34.14 -8.91
N ASP A 604 -22.24 -35.22 -8.19
CA ASP A 604 -22.57 -35.34 -6.77
C ASP A 604 -21.67 -34.42 -5.93
N LEU A 605 -22.29 -33.47 -5.23
CA LEU A 605 -21.67 -32.48 -4.35
C LEU A 605 -21.80 -32.88 -2.86
N SER A 606 -22.23 -34.11 -2.56
CA SER A 606 -22.20 -34.69 -1.22
C SER A 606 -20.79 -34.61 -0.61
N ASN A 607 -20.71 -34.63 0.72
CA ASN A 607 -19.42 -34.53 1.40
C ASN A 607 -18.48 -35.71 1.09
N GLU A 608 -19.04 -36.88 0.77
CA GLU A 608 -18.28 -38.07 0.38
C GLU A 608 -17.72 -37.95 -1.05
N ALA A 609 -18.55 -37.50 -2.01
CA ALA A 609 -18.13 -37.40 -3.41
C ALA A 609 -17.30 -36.14 -3.72
N PHE A 610 -17.55 -35.05 -2.99
CA PHE A 610 -16.93 -33.74 -3.15
C PHE A 610 -16.51 -33.16 -1.78
N PRO A 611 -15.53 -33.79 -1.09
CA PRO A 611 -15.06 -33.33 0.21
C PRO A 611 -14.43 -31.93 0.13
N PHE A 612 -14.28 -31.26 1.28
CA PHE A 612 -13.59 -29.97 1.37
C PHE A 612 -12.21 -30.03 0.69
N ARG A 613 -11.87 -28.97 -0.06
CA ARG A 613 -10.70 -28.87 -0.96
C ARG A 613 -10.76 -29.66 -2.27
N SER A 614 -11.88 -30.27 -2.61
CA SER A 614 -12.05 -30.85 -3.95
C SER A 614 -12.18 -29.76 -5.01
N ALA A 615 -11.58 -30.01 -6.17
CA ALA A 615 -11.67 -29.18 -7.36
C ALA A 615 -11.96 -30.06 -8.58
N ARG A 616 -13.04 -29.78 -9.30
CA ARG A 616 -13.42 -30.53 -10.50
C ARG A 616 -14.13 -29.61 -11.49
N GLU A 617 -14.02 -29.95 -12.77
CA GLU A 617 -14.90 -29.37 -13.76
C GLU A 617 -16.30 -29.96 -13.62
N ILE A 618 -17.32 -29.10 -13.59
CA ILE A 618 -18.73 -29.46 -13.54
C ILE A 618 -19.48 -28.73 -14.65
N ASP A 619 -20.66 -29.24 -14.99
CA ASP A 619 -21.56 -28.58 -15.94
C ASP A 619 -22.61 -27.75 -15.18
N ILE A 620 -22.77 -26.48 -15.57
CA ILE A 620 -23.89 -25.61 -15.15
C ILE A 620 -24.49 -24.98 -16.40
N GLY A 621 -25.69 -25.43 -16.76
CA GLY A 621 -26.32 -25.03 -18.02
C GLY A 621 -25.45 -25.44 -19.21
N PHE A 622 -25.05 -24.48 -20.05
CA PHE A 622 -24.18 -24.74 -21.21
C PHE A 622 -22.69 -24.57 -20.93
N ALA A 623 -22.30 -24.28 -19.69
CA ALA A 623 -20.92 -23.96 -19.33
C ALA A 623 -20.19 -25.11 -18.64
N ARG A 624 -18.90 -25.26 -18.97
CA ARG A 624 -17.95 -26.09 -18.21
C ARG A 624 -17.25 -25.19 -17.19
N VAL A 625 -17.48 -25.44 -15.91
CA VAL A 625 -17.06 -24.58 -14.81
C VAL A 625 -16.07 -25.32 -13.93
N LEU A 626 -14.91 -24.73 -13.64
CA LEU A 626 -14.05 -25.25 -12.58
C LEU A 626 -14.68 -24.87 -11.23
N CYS A 627 -15.21 -25.88 -10.54
CA CYS A 627 -15.83 -25.74 -9.23
C CYS A 627 -14.85 -26.21 -8.16
N VAL A 628 -14.60 -25.36 -7.16
CA VAL A 628 -13.67 -25.64 -6.06
C VAL A 628 -14.41 -25.48 -4.73
N ARG A 629 -14.41 -26.51 -3.89
CA ARG A 629 -15.02 -26.45 -2.55
C ARG A 629 -14.02 -25.86 -1.55
N ILE A 630 -14.03 -24.54 -1.43
CA ILE A 630 -13.20 -23.75 -0.55
C ILE A 630 -13.99 -22.51 -0.07
N THR A 631 -13.54 -21.87 1.01
CA THR A 631 -14.20 -20.69 1.58
C THR A 631 -13.19 -19.73 2.19
N TYR A 632 -13.44 -18.44 2.03
CA TYR A 632 -12.78 -17.37 2.78
C TYR A 632 -13.73 -16.70 3.80
N LEU A 633 -14.93 -17.25 3.99
CA LEU A 633 -16.00 -16.71 4.82
C LEU A 633 -16.21 -17.55 6.09
N GLY A 634 -15.73 -18.81 6.06
CA GLY A 634 -15.88 -19.75 7.16
C GLY A 634 -17.17 -20.55 7.17
N GLU A 635 -17.83 -20.68 6.01
CA GLU A 635 -19.04 -21.47 5.83
C GLU A 635 -18.82 -22.51 4.73
N LEU A 636 -19.75 -23.48 4.61
CA LEU A 636 -19.83 -24.32 3.42
C LEU A 636 -19.93 -23.44 2.17
N GLY A 637 -19.15 -23.73 1.13
CA GLY A 637 -19.19 -22.92 -0.08
C GLY A 637 -18.30 -23.44 -1.19
N TYR A 638 -18.50 -22.85 -2.36
CA TYR A 638 -17.83 -23.20 -3.60
C TYR A 638 -17.42 -21.93 -4.34
N GLU A 639 -16.25 -21.98 -4.97
CA GLU A 639 -15.80 -20.99 -5.94
C GLU A 639 -16.00 -21.55 -7.34
N LEU A 640 -16.66 -20.78 -8.19
CA LEU A 640 -16.93 -21.13 -9.58
C LEU A 640 -16.06 -20.26 -10.48
N TYR A 641 -15.05 -20.85 -11.11
CA TYR A 641 -14.27 -20.20 -12.16
C TYR A 641 -14.89 -20.53 -13.52
N ILE A 642 -15.46 -19.51 -14.15
CA ILE A 642 -16.34 -19.64 -15.31
C ILE A 642 -15.70 -18.93 -16.50
N PRO A 643 -15.55 -19.57 -17.68
CA PRO A 643 -15.11 -18.89 -18.90
C PRO A 643 -15.91 -17.61 -19.14
N ALA A 644 -15.23 -16.49 -19.40
CA ALA A 644 -15.84 -15.16 -19.40
C ALA A 644 -17.05 -15.04 -20.34
N GLU A 645 -17.02 -15.72 -21.49
CA GLU A 645 -18.09 -15.74 -22.48
C GLU A 645 -19.35 -16.50 -22.03
N GLN A 646 -19.23 -17.36 -21.01
CA GLN A 646 -20.34 -18.12 -20.44
C GLN A 646 -20.74 -17.64 -19.02
N ALA A 647 -20.00 -16.68 -18.47
CA ALA A 647 -20.17 -16.21 -17.09
C ALA A 647 -21.60 -15.72 -16.80
N VAL A 648 -22.15 -14.84 -17.64
CA VAL A 648 -23.52 -14.31 -17.45
C VAL A 648 -24.56 -15.42 -17.45
N HIS A 649 -24.40 -16.43 -18.31
CA HIS A 649 -25.32 -17.57 -18.33
C HIS A 649 -25.30 -18.33 -17.01
N VAL A 650 -24.10 -18.66 -16.49
CA VAL A 650 -23.97 -19.37 -15.21
C VAL A 650 -24.54 -18.53 -14.06
N TYR A 651 -24.25 -17.22 -14.02
CA TYR A 651 -24.82 -16.31 -13.03
C TYR A 651 -26.35 -16.34 -13.05
N ASP A 652 -26.98 -16.18 -14.22
CA ASP A 652 -28.43 -16.15 -14.35
C ASP A 652 -29.05 -17.49 -13.89
N ARG A 653 -28.39 -18.62 -14.17
CA ARG A 653 -28.83 -19.96 -13.68
C ARG A 653 -28.72 -20.10 -12.15
N VAL A 654 -27.62 -19.65 -11.56
CA VAL A 654 -27.38 -19.68 -10.11
C VAL A 654 -28.39 -18.81 -9.37
N VAL A 655 -28.58 -17.57 -9.83
CA VAL A 655 -29.50 -16.62 -9.17
C VAL A 655 -30.94 -17.09 -9.28
N GLU A 656 -31.39 -17.57 -10.45
CA GLU A 656 -32.75 -18.09 -10.61
C GLU A 656 -33.03 -19.26 -9.67
N ALA A 657 -32.15 -20.27 -9.66
CA ALA A 657 -32.30 -21.42 -8.78
C ALA A 657 -32.13 -21.07 -7.29
N GLY A 658 -31.39 -20.01 -6.99
CA GLY A 658 -31.14 -19.50 -5.64
C GLY A 658 -32.35 -18.85 -4.98
N ARG A 659 -33.34 -18.39 -5.74
CA ARG A 659 -34.55 -17.74 -5.18
C ARG A 659 -35.26 -18.60 -4.13
N ARG A 660 -35.39 -19.91 -4.36
CA ARG A 660 -36.03 -20.85 -3.41
C ARG A 660 -35.21 -21.09 -2.13
N PHE A 661 -33.93 -20.73 -2.13
CA PHE A 661 -33.01 -20.89 -1.01
C PHE A 661 -32.76 -19.58 -0.26
N GLY A 662 -33.46 -18.50 -0.64
CA GLY A 662 -33.23 -17.18 -0.06
C GLY A 662 -31.86 -16.60 -0.42
N LEU A 663 -31.37 -16.87 -1.64
CA LEU A 663 -30.10 -16.32 -2.11
C LEU A 663 -30.08 -14.80 -2.02
N ALA A 664 -29.02 -14.27 -1.40
CA ALA A 664 -28.71 -12.85 -1.38
C ALA A 664 -27.40 -12.56 -2.13
N HIS A 665 -27.28 -11.37 -2.69
CA HIS A 665 -25.99 -10.86 -3.15
C HIS A 665 -25.23 -10.31 -1.94
N ALA A 666 -23.91 -10.53 -1.89
CA ALA A 666 -23.06 -10.03 -0.83
C ALA A 666 -21.77 -9.45 -1.41
N GLY A 667 -21.31 -8.34 -0.83
CA GLY A 667 -20.15 -7.59 -1.30
C GLY A 667 -18.93 -7.73 -0.38
N LEU A 668 -17.91 -6.93 -0.68
CA LEU A 668 -16.63 -6.93 0.05
C LEU A 668 -16.76 -6.55 1.53
N LYS A 669 -17.77 -5.77 1.94
CA LYS A 669 -18.06 -5.55 3.36
C LYS A 669 -18.41 -6.84 4.08
N ALA A 670 -19.33 -7.61 3.53
CA ALA A 670 -19.68 -8.91 4.08
C ALA A 670 -18.46 -9.83 4.12
N LEU A 671 -17.67 -9.90 3.03
CA LEU A 671 -16.42 -10.65 2.99
C LEU A 671 -15.47 -10.26 4.13
N GLY A 672 -15.20 -8.95 4.29
CA GLY A 672 -14.33 -8.41 5.34
C GLY A 672 -14.80 -8.78 6.75
N SER A 673 -16.09 -8.67 7.04
CA SER A 673 -16.62 -9.10 8.34
C SER A 673 -16.49 -10.61 8.59
N LEU A 674 -16.85 -11.43 7.60
CA LEU A 674 -16.92 -12.89 7.73
C LEU A 674 -15.51 -13.49 7.89
N ARG A 675 -14.55 -13.03 7.08
CA ARG A 675 -13.15 -13.46 7.14
C ARG A 675 -12.49 -13.03 8.44
N MET A 676 -12.85 -11.84 8.94
CA MET A 676 -12.29 -11.31 10.18
C MET A 676 -12.72 -12.13 11.39
N GLU A 677 -13.97 -12.62 11.44
CA GLU A 677 -14.42 -13.53 12.51
C GLU A 677 -13.70 -14.89 12.49
N LYS A 678 -13.34 -15.36 11.30
CA LYS A 678 -12.49 -16.56 11.11
C LYS A 678 -11.01 -16.31 11.37
N GLY A 679 -10.61 -15.05 11.54
CA GLY A 679 -9.20 -14.66 11.61
C GLY A 679 -8.43 -15.08 10.36
N TYR A 680 -9.04 -15.11 9.17
CA TYR A 680 -8.27 -15.35 7.94
C TYR A 680 -7.42 -14.14 7.61
N ARG A 681 -6.19 -14.41 7.15
CA ARG A 681 -5.18 -13.42 6.85
C ARG A 681 -5.24 -13.02 5.37
N ASP A 682 -4.89 -11.78 5.10
CA ASP A 682 -4.80 -11.16 3.79
C ASP A 682 -3.43 -10.48 3.66
N TYR A 683 -2.66 -10.90 2.65
CA TYR A 683 -1.29 -10.43 2.44
C TYR A 683 -1.28 -9.01 1.85
N GLY A 684 -0.44 -8.15 2.42
CA GLY A 684 -0.43 -6.71 2.16
C GLY A 684 -1.43 -5.90 3.01
N HIS A 685 -2.19 -6.57 3.89
CA HIS A 685 -3.14 -5.93 4.81
C HIS A 685 -2.93 -6.37 6.26
N ASP A 686 -3.00 -7.67 6.54
CA ASP A 686 -2.83 -8.21 7.90
C ASP A 686 -1.43 -8.75 8.15
N ILE A 687 -0.81 -9.25 7.08
CA ILE A 687 0.51 -9.85 7.04
C ILE A 687 1.27 -9.31 5.84
N ASP A 688 2.59 -9.24 5.94
CA ASP A 688 3.43 -8.59 4.94
C ASP A 688 4.78 -9.30 4.74
N ASN A 689 5.68 -8.69 3.97
CA ASN A 689 6.98 -9.26 3.64
C ASN A 689 7.99 -9.36 4.81
N THR A 690 7.66 -8.81 5.98
CA THR A 690 8.46 -8.90 7.20
C THR A 690 8.03 -10.04 8.11
N ASP A 691 6.89 -10.67 7.81
CA ASP A 691 6.32 -11.71 8.65
C ASP A 691 6.77 -13.11 8.24
N GLU A 692 6.63 -14.04 9.18
CA GLU A 692 6.90 -15.46 8.96
C GLU A 692 5.73 -16.34 9.42
N PRO A 693 5.55 -17.54 8.82
CA PRO A 693 4.35 -18.34 9.02
C PRO A 693 3.99 -18.69 10.47
N TYR A 694 4.93 -18.91 11.38
CA TYR A 694 4.59 -19.32 12.74
C TYR A 694 4.06 -18.15 13.60
N GLU A 695 4.71 -16.99 13.54
CA GLU A 695 4.31 -15.74 14.18
C GLU A 695 2.88 -15.33 13.77
N VAL A 696 2.54 -15.47 12.49
CA VAL A 696 1.22 -15.10 11.98
C VAL A 696 0.18 -16.21 12.04
N GLY A 697 0.52 -17.39 12.58
CA GLY A 697 -0.42 -18.50 12.78
C GLY A 697 -0.73 -19.32 11.52
N LEU A 698 0.13 -19.24 10.50
CA LEU A 698 0.05 -19.99 9.24
C LEU A 698 0.95 -21.24 9.21
N GLY A 699 1.53 -21.64 10.33
CA GLY A 699 2.38 -22.84 10.42
C GLY A 699 1.69 -24.15 9.99
N PHE A 700 0.36 -24.20 9.94
CA PHE A 700 -0.39 -25.36 9.42
C PHE A 700 -0.29 -25.53 7.90
N ALA A 701 0.15 -24.49 7.18
CA ALA A 701 0.30 -24.47 5.73
C ALA A 701 1.77 -24.63 5.29
N VAL A 702 2.65 -25.04 6.22
CA VAL A 702 4.06 -25.35 5.96
C VAL A 702 4.31 -26.85 6.14
N ASP A 703 4.80 -27.53 5.11
CA ASP A 703 5.23 -28.92 5.17
C ASP A 703 6.75 -29.04 5.14
N LEU A 704 7.35 -29.13 6.33
CA LEU A 704 8.80 -29.31 6.49
C LEU A 704 9.30 -30.70 6.02
N ASN A 705 8.41 -31.67 5.80
CA ASN A 705 8.79 -33.04 5.43
C ASN A 705 8.92 -33.23 3.93
N LYS A 706 8.67 -32.19 3.12
CA LYS A 706 8.82 -32.25 1.67
C LYS A 706 10.21 -32.75 1.28
N PRO A 707 10.30 -33.83 0.48
CA PRO A 707 11.57 -34.49 0.16
C PRO A 707 12.51 -33.57 -0.62
N ASP A 708 11.96 -32.81 -1.58
CA ASP A 708 12.73 -31.89 -2.44
C ASP A 708 12.96 -30.50 -1.80
N GLY A 709 12.51 -30.30 -0.56
CA GLY A 709 12.56 -29.01 0.11
C GLY A 709 11.63 -27.95 -0.51
N PHE A 710 11.84 -26.70 -0.10
CA PHE A 710 11.21 -25.50 -0.66
C PHE A 710 12.01 -24.25 -0.26
N ILE A 711 11.82 -23.14 -0.97
CA ILE A 711 12.50 -21.87 -0.66
C ILE A 711 12.14 -21.42 0.77
N GLY A 712 13.14 -21.18 1.62
CA GLY A 712 12.95 -20.75 3.01
C GLY A 712 12.79 -21.88 4.04
N LYS A 713 12.80 -23.16 3.62
CA LYS A 713 12.68 -24.32 4.53
C LYS A 713 13.69 -24.30 5.67
N GLU A 714 14.97 -24.09 5.35
CA GLU A 714 16.05 -24.09 6.35
C GLU A 714 15.87 -22.98 7.39
N ALA A 715 15.49 -21.77 6.96
CA ALA A 715 15.21 -20.66 7.84
C ALA A 715 14.03 -20.97 8.78
N LEU A 716 12.95 -21.58 8.27
CA LEU A 716 11.82 -21.99 9.11
C LEU A 716 12.16 -23.12 10.09
N MET A 717 13.02 -24.07 9.70
CA MET A 717 13.50 -25.10 10.62
C MET A 717 14.32 -24.48 11.75
N ALA A 718 15.21 -23.54 11.44
CA ALA A 718 16.00 -22.82 12.43
C ALA A 718 15.11 -22.00 13.39
N ARG A 719 14.11 -21.28 12.86
CA ARG A 719 13.13 -20.53 13.68
C ARG A 719 12.33 -21.44 14.60
N LYS A 720 11.82 -22.56 14.09
CA LYS A 720 11.07 -23.54 14.88
C LYS A 720 11.93 -24.13 16.02
N ALA A 721 13.23 -24.31 15.79
CA ALA A 721 14.18 -24.75 16.81
C ALA A 721 14.54 -23.64 17.83
N GLY A 722 14.33 -22.37 17.47
CA GLY A 722 14.65 -21.18 18.29
C GLY A 722 13.77 -20.99 19.54
N GLY A 723 12.72 -21.79 19.71
CA GLY A 723 11.90 -21.83 20.91
C GLY A 723 10.57 -21.06 20.79
N PRO A 724 9.90 -20.79 21.93
CA PRO A 724 8.58 -20.17 21.94
C PRO A 724 8.56 -18.74 21.36
N LEU A 725 7.48 -18.41 20.67
CA LEU A 725 7.30 -17.14 19.96
C LEU A 725 7.02 -15.98 20.93
N LYS A 726 7.67 -14.85 20.68
CA LYS A 726 7.51 -13.60 21.45
C LYS A 726 6.81 -12.47 20.68
N ARG A 727 6.61 -12.69 19.39
CA ARG A 727 5.84 -11.89 18.44
C ARG A 727 4.73 -12.78 17.90
N ARG A 728 3.48 -12.34 17.94
CA ARG A 728 2.35 -13.16 17.47
C ARG A 728 1.24 -12.29 16.91
N LEU A 729 0.65 -12.75 15.81
CA LEU A 729 -0.64 -12.23 15.35
C LEU A 729 -1.77 -12.88 16.17
N VAL A 730 -2.57 -12.05 16.84
CA VAL A 730 -3.74 -12.44 17.63
C VAL A 730 -4.99 -11.81 17.04
N GLN A 731 -6.15 -12.44 17.28
CA GLN A 731 -7.43 -11.81 17.03
C GLN A 731 -7.84 -11.01 18.27
N VAL A 732 -8.41 -9.82 18.08
CA VAL A 732 -8.89 -8.92 19.14
C VAL A 732 -10.35 -8.57 18.89
N LEU A 733 -11.19 -8.57 19.91
CA LEU A 733 -12.61 -8.20 19.86
C LEU A 733 -12.93 -7.18 20.95
N LEU A 734 -13.52 -6.04 20.59
CA LEU A 734 -14.02 -5.08 21.58
C LEU A 734 -15.29 -5.60 22.24
N LYS A 735 -15.36 -5.44 23.57
CA LYS A 735 -16.55 -5.79 24.36
C LYS A 735 -17.69 -4.78 24.21
N ASP A 736 -17.35 -3.53 23.90
CA ASP A 736 -18.32 -2.50 23.56
C ASP A 736 -18.70 -2.63 22.07
N PRO A 737 -20.00 -2.79 21.74
CA PRO A 737 -20.44 -2.92 20.36
C PRO A 737 -20.38 -1.61 19.56
N ALA A 738 -20.27 -0.45 20.21
CA ALA A 738 -20.38 0.86 19.58
C ALA A 738 -19.13 1.28 18.78
N PRO A 739 -17.89 1.28 19.34
CA PRO A 739 -16.71 1.72 18.61
C PRO A 739 -16.37 0.80 17.44
N LEU A 740 -15.87 1.40 16.35
CA LEU A 740 -15.30 0.68 15.22
C LEU A 740 -13.77 0.73 15.27
N MET A 741 -13.14 -0.36 14.84
CA MET A 741 -11.70 -0.45 14.59
C MET A 741 -11.46 -0.59 13.09
N PHE A 742 -10.32 -0.09 12.62
CA PHE A 742 -9.93 -0.13 11.21
C PHE A 742 -8.51 -0.67 11.04
N HIS A 743 -7.53 0.05 11.58
CA HIS A 743 -6.11 -0.27 11.58
C HIS A 743 -5.37 0.74 12.48
N ALA A 744 -4.14 0.40 12.87
CA ALA A 744 -3.25 1.19 13.70
C ALA A 744 -3.73 1.48 15.14
N GLU A 745 -4.89 0.95 15.57
CA GLU A 745 -5.31 1.08 16.96
C GLU A 745 -4.35 0.33 17.91
N VAL A 746 -3.91 1.00 18.97
CA VAL A 746 -2.88 0.48 19.88
C VAL A 746 -3.49 -0.51 20.88
N VAL A 747 -2.95 -1.73 20.92
CA VAL A 747 -3.36 -2.78 21.85
C VAL A 747 -2.55 -2.67 23.13
N HIS A 748 -3.26 -2.61 24.25
CA HIS A 748 -2.69 -2.53 25.58
C HIS A 748 -2.97 -3.81 26.39
N ARG A 749 -1.99 -4.21 27.20
CA ARG A 749 -2.13 -5.25 28.21
C ARG A 749 -1.67 -4.70 29.55
N ASP A 750 -2.55 -4.75 30.56
CA ASP A 750 -2.29 -4.22 31.90
C ASP A 750 -1.77 -2.76 31.89
N GLY A 751 -2.34 -1.94 30.99
CA GLY A 751 -1.98 -0.53 30.81
C GLY A 751 -0.74 -0.27 29.95
N VAL A 752 0.01 -1.30 29.54
CA VAL A 752 1.22 -1.20 28.72
C VAL A 752 0.89 -1.47 27.24
N PRO A 753 1.32 -0.64 26.29
CA PRO A 753 1.15 -0.94 24.87
C PRO A 753 2.03 -2.12 24.47
N VAL A 754 1.44 -3.12 23.81
CA VAL A 754 2.11 -4.37 23.43
C VAL A 754 2.08 -4.66 21.93
N GLY A 755 1.38 -3.84 21.15
CA GLY A 755 1.16 -4.07 19.73
C GLY A 755 0.11 -3.13 19.16
N TYR A 756 -0.29 -3.36 17.91
CA TYR A 756 -1.36 -2.61 17.25
C TYR A 756 -2.19 -3.51 16.33
N VAL A 757 -3.43 -3.10 16.11
CA VAL A 757 -4.34 -3.70 15.13
C VAL A 757 -3.84 -3.40 13.73
N ARG A 758 -3.57 -4.42 12.91
CA ARG A 758 -3.15 -4.25 11.52
C ARG A 758 -4.35 -4.09 10.58
N ALA A 759 -5.41 -4.83 10.84
CA ALA A 759 -6.68 -4.70 10.14
C ALA A 759 -7.85 -5.08 11.04
N ALA A 760 -9.00 -4.46 10.82
CA ALA A 760 -10.22 -4.74 11.55
C ALA A 760 -11.48 -4.59 10.70
N SER A 761 -12.57 -5.14 11.23
CA SER A 761 -13.91 -5.05 10.70
C SER A 761 -14.93 -5.13 11.85
N TYR A 762 -16.22 -5.19 11.52
CA TYR A 762 -17.26 -5.46 12.51
C TYR A 762 -17.73 -6.92 12.39
N GLY A 763 -17.63 -7.67 13.47
CA GLY A 763 -18.08 -9.06 13.53
C GLY A 763 -19.56 -9.08 13.88
N HIS A 764 -20.45 -9.22 12.90
CA HIS A 764 -21.89 -9.21 13.16
C HIS A 764 -22.38 -10.44 13.94
N THR A 765 -21.68 -11.58 13.83
CA THR A 765 -21.95 -12.75 14.69
C THR A 765 -21.35 -12.56 16.08
N LEU A 766 -20.18 -11.92 16.18
CA LEU A 766 -19.49 -11.66 17.45
C LEU A 766 -20.05 -10.46 18.24
N GLY A 767 -20.76 -9.54 17.59
CA GLY A 767 -21.41 -8.38 18.21
C GLY A 767 -20.51 -7.17 18.48
N GLY A 768 -19.31 -7.10 17.90
CA GLY A 768 -18.36 -6.00 18.16
C GLY A 768 -17.30 -5.84 17.07
N ALA A 769 -16.52 -4.76 17.16
CA ALA A 769 -15.36 -4.59 16.29
C ALA A 769 -14.33 -5.68 16.57
N VAL A 770 -13.88 -6.37 15.53
CA VAL A 770 -12.93 -7.47 15.58
C VAL A 770 -11.78 -7.20 14.62
N GLY A 771 -10.55 -7.52 15.02
CA GLY A 771 -9.36 -7.27 14.22
C GLY A 771 -8.26 -8.29 14.43
N LEU A 772 -7.24 -8.21 13.58
CA LEU A 772 -5.98 -8.92 13.72
C LEU A 772 -4.92 -7.92 14.21
N ALA A 773 -4.26 -8.24 15.31
CA ALA A 773 -3.23 -7.40 15.92
C ALA A 773 -1.92 -8.15 16.05
N MET A 774 -0.82 -7.52 15.67
CA MET A 774 0.52 -8.04 15.94
C MET A 774 0.92 -7.57 17.35
N VAL A 775 1.19 -8.51 18.25
CA VAL A 775 1.68 -8.22 19.61
C VAL A 775 3.12 -8.72 19.80
N GLU A 776 3.96 -7.87 20.38
CA GLU A 776 5.37 -8.14 20.63
C GLU A 776 5.82 -7.61 22.01
N PRO A 777 5.34 -8.22 23.11
CA PRO A 777 5.66 -7.78 24.47
C PRO A 777 7.08 -8.19 24.93
N LYS A 778 7.91 -8.75 24.04
CA LYS A 778 9.25 -9.32 24.33
C LYS A 778 9.25 -10.49 25.33
N VAL A 779 8.08 -11.06 25.62
CA VAL A 779 7.87 -12.28 26.40
C VAL A 779 7.11 -13.31 25.56
N VAL A 780 7.08 -14.57 26.00
CA VAL A 780 6.37 -15.64 25.28
C VAL A 780 4.88 -15.32 25.17
N VAL A 781 4.33 -15.40 23.95
CA VAL A 781 2.91 -15.16 23.67
C VAL A 781 2.21 -16.49 23.40
N ASP A 782 1.71 -17.11 24.47
CA ASP A 782 0.94 -18.35 24.46
C ASP A 782 -0.47 -18.15 25.04
N ALA A 783 -1.23 -19.25 25.19
CA ALA A 783 -2.59 -19.18 25.73
C ALA A 783 -2.64 -18.66 27.18
N ALA A 784 -1.64 -18.96 28.00
CA ALA A 784 -1.59 -18.50 29.39
C ALA A 784 -1.29 -16.99 29.46
N TYR A 785 -0.42 -16.49 28.59
CA TYR A 785 -0.15 -15.06 28.46
C TYR A 785 -1.41 -14.26 28.09
N LEU A 786 -2.21 -14.78 27.17
CA LEU A 786 -3.49 -14.17 26.76
C LEU A 786 -4.52 -14.17 27.90
N GLN A 787 -4.68 -15.28 28.63
CA GLN A 787 -5.73 -15.44 29.65
C GLN A 787 -5.48 -14.67 30.96
N SER A 788 -4.23 -14.32 31.25
CA SER A 788 -3.83 -13.73 32.53
C SER A 788 -3.86 -12.20 32.58
N GLY A 789 -4.00 -11.52 31.44
CA GLY A 789 -3.90 -10.06 31.33
C GLY A 789 -5.25 -9.37 31.13
N LYS A 790 -5.31 -8.09 31.49
CA LYS A 790 -6.40 -7.19 31.08
C LYS A 790 -6.05 -6.58 29.74
N TRP A 791 -6.92 -6.75 28.75
CA TRP A 791 -6.71 -6.28 27.39
C TRP A 791 -7.61 -5.09 27.08
N GLU A 792 -7.02 -4.08 26.45
CA GLU A 792 -7.71 -2.88 26.00
C GLU A 792 -7.19 -2.47 24.62
N VAL A 793 -8.04 -1.81 23.83
CA VAL A 793 -7.61 -1.18 22.57
C VAL A 793 -7.90 0.32 22.66
N GLU A 794 -6.93 1.13 22.26
CA GLU A 794 -7.08 2.58 22.18
C GLU A 794 -7.66 2.99 20.83
N VAL A 795 -8.90 3.51 20.85
CA VAL A 795 -9.64 3.99 19.69
C VAL A 795 -9.88 5.48 19.88
N ALA A 796 -9.25 6.31 19.03
CA ALA A 796 -9.39 7.77 19.03
C ALA A 796 -9.22 8.43 20.42
N GLY A 797 -8.19 8.02 21.17
CA GLY A 797 -7.87 8.57 22.50
C GLY A 797 -8.68 7.98 23.67
N ARG A 798 -9.49 6.95 23.45
CA ARG A 798 -10.22 6.22 24.50
C ARG A 798 -9.85 4.75 24.50
N ARG A 799 -9.68 4.16 25.68
CA ARG A 799 -9.39 2.72 25.84
C ARG A 799 -10.68 1.94 26.05
N TYR A 800 -10.85 0.88 25.28
CA TYR A 800 -12.01 -0.02 25.33
C TYR A 800 -11.57 -1.42 25.73
N PRO A 801 -12.26 -2.08 26.70
CA PRO A 801 -11.97 -3.46 27.06
C PRO A 801 -12.11 -4.41 25.87
N ALA A 802 -11.18 -5.34 25.75
CA ALA A 802 -11.12 -6.28 24.65
C ALA A 802 -10.93 -7.74 25.10
N GLU A 803 -11.27 -8.67 24.22
CA GLU A 803 -10.91 -10.08 24.28
C GLU A 803 -9.87 -10.40 23.21
N VAL A 804 -8.98 -11.33 23.50
CA VAL A 804 -7.91 -11.72 22.58
C VAL A 804 -7.85 -13.23 22.40
N SER A 805 -7.52 -13.70 21.20
CA SER A 805 -7.49 -15.12 20.86
C SER A 805 -6.39 -15.48 19.87
N LEU A 806 -5.79 -16.67 20.06
CA LEU A 806 -4.90 -17.32 19.07
C LEU A 806 -5.66 -18.20 18.06
N ARG A 807 -6.95 -18.47 18.32
CA ARG A 807 -7.82 -19.28 17.48
C ARG A 807 -8.95 -18.40 16.93
N PRO A 808 -9.57 -18.78 15.80
CA PRO A 808 -10.76 -18.10 15.32
C PRO A 808 -11.83 -18.00 16.42
N MET A 809 -12.35 -16.80 16.66
CA MET A 809 -13.46 -16.57 17.59
C MET A 809 -14.78 -17.16 17.06
N TYR A 810 -14.89 -17.39 15.74
CA TYR A 810 -16.03 -18.07 15.12
C TYR A 810 -15.65 -19.44 14.53
N ASP A 811 -16.44 -20.47 14.87
CA ASP A 811 -16.30 -21.87 14.42
C ASP A 811 -14.84 -22.39 14.44
N PRO A 812 -14.14 -22.39 15.59
CA PRO A 812 -12.72 -22.74 15.66
C PRO A 812 -12.41 -24.19 15.23
N THR A 813 -13.42 -25.06 15.16
CA THR A 813 -13.27 -26.47 14.75
C THR A 813 -13.54 -26.69 13.26
N MET A 814 -13.93 -25.66 12.52
CA MET A 814 -14.32 -25.73 11.10
C MET A 814 -15.51 -26.66 10.83
N ALA A 815 -16.42 -26.80 11.80
CA ALA A 815 -17.54 -27.73 11.70
C ALA A 815 -18.47 -27.35 10.53
N ARG A 816 -18.70 -26.05 10.31
CA ARG A 816 -19.60 -25.56 9.25
C ARG A 816 -19.01 -25.71 7.85
N ILE A 817 -17.69 -25.59 7.74
CA ILE A 817 -16.95 -25.74 6.48
C ILE A 817 -16.93 -27.21 6.01
N LYS A 818 -16.77 -28.12 6.97
CA LYS A 818 -16.65 -29.57 6.75
C LYS A 818 -17.99 -30.32 6.74
N ALA A 819 -19.10 -29.62 6.98
CA ALA A 819 -20.46 -30.15 6.93
C ALA A 819 -20.88 -30.63 5.53
#